data_AF-A0A7C4EI36-F1
#
_entry.id   AF-A0A7C4EI36-F1
#
_cell.length_a   1.000
_cell.length_b   1.000
_cell.length_c   1.000
_cell.angle_alpha   90.00
_cell.angle_beta   90.00
_cell.angle_gamma   90.00
#
_symmetry.space_group_name_H-M   'P 1'
#
loop_
_entity.id
_entity.type
_entity.pdbx_description
1 polymer ?
#
loop_
_entity_poly.entity_id
_entity_poly.type
_entity_poly.pdbx_seq_one_letter_code
_entity_poly.pdbx_strand_id
1 'polypeptide(L)'
;MKHALSAIVVSAALAAFSSLVSAQPATQPADSAVPVKAVVLFSSGVGYFEHFGTVTGNTAATLQFKTNQINDILKSLVLEDLDKGKITSVIYPSQDPLSRTLKSFAVDIASNPSLAELLNQLRGAKVSVAVAAENLSGTILGLEQKPKAVGQTSIQVWVLNILTGGTIRSVELADVQKIQLEDAKLQEELNKALAALSQARDQDKKPVTIQFMGEGERRVRVGYVVETPIWKTSYRLLLPPKPQDKPALQGWAIVENQTDSDWNNVQLSLVSGRPISFIQDLYQPMYIPRPVVQPELYASLRPQTYEGGMDLADKEVAVFGEGGGRFGPAAPAPSAAPAGRGRRLLEDRAEAKGGVRDGFIAGEALDAARNRPADFGSSVASVASASKIGELFQYTVGNVTLPRQRSAMIPIITDPIEVEKLSIYNQSVLPKNPLNGARVKNTTGKHLLAGPVTVLDGSSYAGDARIDNLPPGQERLISYGIDLQVLVNATAGTNTSTIQSGKIVKGVLQVSRKNVFTQDYTLENKGEADKAIIVEHPFRQGWTLVDTVKPIETTEAVYRFKDKVAAGKSSKLTVKQENVSWQSIAILPCDIGQLEFYAKTGEIDGKVREALRKAIELKGAMTDTQRQIDQRKQEIATITQEQARIRENMKTVAQTSQYYNRLLAKLNEQETKIEKLQEEVGGLQGQLDQQRKALEDYLSNLSVG
;
A
#
# COMPACT_ATOMS: atom_id res chain seq x y z
N MET A 1 10.77 114.47 10.50
CA MET A 1 10.40 113.66 9.33
C MET A 1 9.11 112.93 9.71
N LYS A 2 7.91 113.52 9.59
CA LYS A 2 7.07 113.86 8.41
C LYS A 2 6.33 112.65 7.80
N HIS A 3 5.01 112.61 8.09
CA HIS A 3 3.84 112.22 7.24
C HIS A 3 3.81 110.81 6.60
N ALA A 4 2.72 110.12 6.27
CA ALA A 4 1.29 110.40 6.00
C ALA A 4 0.54 109.03 6.04
N LEU A 5 -0.69 108.93 6.54
CA LEU A 5 -1.95 108.88 5.76
C LEU A 5 -1.95 107.93 4.54
N SER A 6 -2.81 106.91 4.51
CA SER A 6 -4.06 106.94 3.73
C SER A 6 -4.78 105.58 3.66
N ALA A 7 -6.09 105.71 3.46
CA ALA A 7 -7.14 104.72 3.56
C ALA A 7 -7.62 104.23 2.18
N ILE A 8 -8.28 103.06 2.18
CA ILE A 8 -9.42 102.61 1.35
C ILE A 8 -9.22 102.59 -0.19
N VAL A 9 -9.42 101.42 -0.82
CA VAL A 9 -10.51 101.14 -1.80
C VAL A 9 -10.65 99.61 -2.00
N VAL A 10 -11.90 99.18 -1.95
CA VAL A 10 -12.48 97.85 -2.24
C VAL A 10 -12.35 97.49 -3.72
N SER A 11 -12.01 96.24 -4.03
CA SER A 11 -12.45 95.59 -5.28
C SER A 11 -12.72 94.11 -5.03
N ALA A 12 -13.98 93.74 -5.17
CA ALA A 12 -14.46 92.38 -5.18
C ALA A 12 -14.07 91.69 -6.51
N ALA A 13 -13.52 90.48 -6.42
CA ALA A 13 -13.50 89.54 -7.53
C ALA A 13 -13.71 88.13 -6.97
N LEU A 14 -14.89 87.58 -7.22
CA LEU A 14 -15.17 86.15 -7.13
C LEU A 14 -14.18 85.40 -8.03
N ALA A 15 -13.35 84.54 -7.45
CA ALA A 15 -12.67 83.49 -8.17
C ALA A 15 -12.74 82.21 -7.34
N ALA A 16 -13.41 81.20 -7.91
CA ALA A 16 -13.58 79.88 -7.34
C ALA A 16 -12.22 79.22 -7.09
N PHE A 17 -11.92 78.92 -5.82
CA PHE A 17 -10.81 78.04 -5.46
C PHE A 17 -11.27 76.58 -5.63
N SER A 18 -11.00 76.03 -6.81
CA SER A 18 -10.95 74.58 -7.01
C SER A 18 -9.71 74.04 -6.30
N SER A 19 -9.91 73.37 -5.16
CA SER A 19 -8.86 72.62 -4.48
C SER A 19 -8.45 71.40 -5.33
N LEU A 20 -7.35 71.53 -6.09
CA LEU A 20 -6.62 70.40 -6.64
C LEU A 20 -5.90 69.68 -5.49
N VAL A 21 -6.54 68.67 -4.92
CA VAL A 21 -5.84 67.61 -4.19
C VAL A 21 -5.14 66.76 -5.24
N SER A 22 -3.85 67.03 -5.48
CA SER A 22 -2.97 66.07 -6.15
C SER A 22 -2.82 64.87 -5.22
N ALA A 23 -3.60 63.82 -5.46
CA ALA A 23 -3.29 62.49 -4.95
C ALA A 23 -1.99 62.03 -5.63
N GLN A 24 -0.86 62.20 -4.93
CA GLN A 24 0.37 61.50 -5.30
C GLN A 24 0.09 59.99 -5.26
N PRO A 25 0.36 59.24 -6.34
CA PRO A 25 0.30 57.79 -6.27
C PRO A 25 1.33 57.32 -5.24
N ALA A 26 0.89 56.51 -4.28
CA ALA A 26 1.77 55.85 -3.33
C ALA A 26 2.86 55.11 -4.10
N THR A 27 4.11 55.56 -3.97
CA THR A 27 5.29 54.91 -4.51
C THR A 27 5.33 53.49 -3.96
N GLN A 28 5.11 52.49 -4.83
CA GLN A 28 5.36 51.10 -4.49
C GLN A 28 6.83 50.98 -4.05
N PRO A 29 7.11 50.41 -2.86
CA PRO A 29 8.49 50.17 -2.44
C PRO A 29 9.20 49.29 -3.47
N ALA A 30 10.44 49.65 -3.82
CA ALA A 30 11.30 48.84 -4.69
C ALA A 30 11.41 47.41 -4.12
N ASP A 31 11.24 46.40 -4.98
CA ASP A 31 11.26 44.98 -4.59
C ASP A 31 12.71 44.54 -4.35
N SER A 32 13.04 44.25 -3.09
CA SER A 32 14.37 43.78 -2.70
C SER A 32 14.45 42.26 -2.85
N ALA A 33 15.41 41.78 -3.64
CA ALA A 33 15.59 40.35 -3.86
C ALA A 33 16.20 39.68 -2.61
N VAL A 34 15.43 38.80 -1.96
CA VAL A 34 15.91 37.95 -0.86
C VAL A 34 16.09 36.53 -1.39
N PRO A 35 17.30 36.10 -1.79
CA PRO A 35 17.51 34.79 -2.41
C PRO A 35 17.45 33.65 -1.38
N VAL A 36 17.10 32.45 -1.86
CA VAL A 36 17.21 31.21 -1.08
C VAL A 36 18.69 30.95 -0.75
N LYS A 37 19.00 30.68 0.52
CA LYS A 37 20.35 30.36 0.99
C LYS A 37 20.45 29.00 1.69
N ALA A 38 19.38 28.52 2.31
CA ALA A 38 19.34 27.17 2.86
C ALA A 38 18.07 26.44 2.45
N VAL A 39 18.20 25.14 2.18
CA VAL A 39 17.11 24.25 1.81
C VAL A 39 17.23 22.98 2.64
N VAL A 40 16.15 22.56 3.28
CA VAL A 40 16.07 21.29 4.00
C VAL A 40 14.97 20.46 3.37
N LEU A 41 15.30 19.32 2.78
CA LEU A 41 14.33 18.40 2.19
C LEU A 41 14.11 17.21 3.10
N PHE A 42 12.84 16.91 3.38
CA PHE A 42 12.44 15.80 4.23
C PHE A 42 11.91 14.63 3.40
N SER A 43 12.12 13.41 3.90
CA SER A 43 11.56 12.20 3.29
C SER A 43 10.02 12.08 3.43
N SER A 44 9.38 13.00 4.16
CA SER A 44 7.92 13.12 4.30
C SER A 44 7.25 13.85 3.13
N GLY A 45 8.01 14.43 2.20
CA GLY A 45 7.45 15.19 1.06
C GLY A 45 7.27 16.68 1.36
N VAL A 46 8.10 17.20 2.26
CA VAL A 46 8.05 18.58 2.70
C VAL A 46 9.46 19.17 2.63
N GLY A 47 9.56 20.45 2.29
CA GLY A 47 10.81 21.20 2.27
C GLY A 47 10.71 22.46 3.13
N TYR A 48 11.74 22.73 3.93
CA TYR A 48 11.94 24.03 4.58
C TYR A 48 12.92 24.86 3.75
N PHE A 49 12.54 26.09 3.43
CA PHE A 49 13.32 27.01 2.62
C PHE A 49 13.61 28.26 3.45
N GLU A 50 14.89 28.64 3.50
CA GLU A 50 15.34 29.85 4.15
C GLU A 50 15.95 30.80 3.13
N HIS A 51 15.36 31.98 3.04
CA HIS A 51 15.89 33.10 2.28
C HIS A 51 16.68 34.01 3.21
N PHE A 52 17.83 34.47 2.74
CA PHE A 52 18.68 35.42 3.47
C PHE A 52 19.24 36.45 2.50
N GLY A 53 19.06 37.73 2.85
CA GLY A 53 19.46 38.86 2.01
C GLY A 53 19.50 40.16 2.79
N THR A 54 19.92 41.24 2.12
CA THR A 54 19.91 42.60 2.68
C THR A 54 18.78 43.43 2.07
N VAL A 55 18.17 44.27 2.89
CA VAL A 55 17.11 45.21 2.53
C VAL A 55 17.50 46.61 2.99
N THR A 56 17.14 47.65 2.24
CA THR A 56 17.55 49.03 2.54
C THR A 56 16.35 49.94 2.75
N GLY A 57 16.32 50.65 3.88
CA GLY A 57 15.24 51.56 4.22
C GLY A 57 13.87 50.85 4.32
N ASN A 58 12.79 51.56 3.99
CA ASN A 58 11.46 50.98 3.87
C ASN A 58 11.32 50.32 2.49
N THR A 59 11.13 49.01 2.46
CA THR A 59 11.08 48.22 1.21
C THR A 59 10.15 47.02 1.38
N ALA A 60 9.87 46.33 0.28
CA ALA A 60 9.13 45.08 0.28
C ALA A 60 9.94 44.00 -0.44
N ALA A 61 9.69 42.74 -0.08
CA ALA A 61 10.17 41.59 -0.83
C ALA A 61 8.99 40.72 -1.25
N THR A 62 8.94 40.35 -2.53
CA THR A 62 7.87 39.53 -3.10
C THR A 62 8.34 38.12 -3.42
N LEU A 63 7.66 37.13 -2.86
CA LEU A 63 7.87 35.71 -3.13
C LEU A 63 6.68 35.13 -3.91
N GLN A 64 6.94 34.22 -4.83
CA GLN A 64 5.92 33.60 -5.68
C GLN A 64 5.67 32.16 -5.24
N PHE A 65 4.40 31.81 -5.00
CA PHE A 65 3.99 30.48 -4.55
C PHE A 65 2.85 29.94 -5.39
N LYS A 66 2.74 28.61 -5.51
CA LYS A 66 1.57 28.00 -6.12
C LYS A 66 0.34 28.17 -5.22
N THR A 67 -0.86 28.24 -5.81
CA THR A 67 -2.12 28.37 -5.05
C THR A 67 -2.27 27.30 -3.96
N ASN A 68 -1.89 26.05 -4.23
CA ASN A 68 -1.97 24.96 -3.25
C ASN A 68 -0.95 25.08 -2.10
N GLN A 69 0.13 25.85 -2.28
CA GLN A 69 1.17 26.05 -1.28
C GLN A 69 0.83 27.16 -0.28
N ILE A 70 -0.13 28.03 -0.59
CA ILE A 70 -0.45 29.20 0.25
C ILE A 70 -0.86 28.80 1.66
N ASN A 71 -1.63 27.72 1.82
CA ASN A 71 -2.00 27.20 3.13
C ASN A 71 -0.77 26.82 3.99
N ASP A 72 0.23 26.20 3.36
CA ASP A 72 1.46 25.82 4.07
C ASP A 72 2.32 27.02 4.42
N ILE A 73 2.40 28.02 3.52
CA ILE A 73 3.10 29.29 3.79
C ILE A 73 2.44 30.02 4.96
N LEU A 74 1.12 30.23 4.93
CA LEU A 74 0.40 30.95 6.00
C LEU A 74 0.57 30.28 7.37
N LYS A 75 0.67 28.96 7.39
CA LYS A 75 0.89 28.18 8.61
C LYS A 75 2.33 28.22 9.13
N SER A 76 3.33 28.42 8.26
CA SER A 76 4.74 28.15 8.58
C SER A 76 5.69 29.32 8.39
N LEU A 77 5.24 30.45 7.84
CA LEU A 77 6.08 31.60 7.55
C LEU A 77 6.69 32.20 8.84
N VAL A 78 8.01 32.25 8.88
CA VAL A 78 8.82 32.86 9.93
C VAL A 78 9.62 34.00 9.32
N LEU A 79 9.57 35.18 9.95
CA LEU A 79 10.19 36.41 9.47
C LEU A 79 11.07 36.98 10.57
N GLU A 80 12.29 37.36 10.22
CA GLU A 80 13.25 37.93 11.17
C GLU A 80 14.04 39.05 10.49
N ASP A 81 14.11 40.20 11.15
CA ASP A 81 15.05 41.29 10.82
C ASP A 81 16.15 41.29 11.87
N LEU A 82 17.38 41.00 11.44
CA LEU A 82 18.52 40.76 12.32
C LEU A 82 19.18 42.05 12.83
N ASP A 83 18.81 43.20 12.26
CA ASP A 83 19.45 44.48 12.51
C ASP A 83 18.45 45.51 13.09
N LYS A 84 17.49 45.00 13.91
CA LYS A 84 16.52 45.76 14.73
C LYS A 84 15.42 46.50 13.94
N GLY A 85 15.17 46.11 12.70
CA GLY A 85 14.02 46.56 11.95
C GLY A 85 12.68 45.98 12.39
N LYS A 86 11.59 46.45 11.77
CA LYS A 86 10.24 45.89 11.97
C LYS A 86 9.67 45.35 10.67
N ILE A 87 9.02 44.20 10.76
CA ILE A 87 8.15 43.65 9.71
C ILE A 87 6.72 44.10 10.03
N THR A 88 6.05 44.78 9.10
CA THR A 88 4.75 45.38 9.37
C THR A 88 3.58 44.54 8.88
N SER A 89 3.67 44.01 7.66
CA SER A 89 2.60 43.22 7.08
C SER A 89 3.12 42.19 6.07
N VAL A 90 2.34 41.13 5.91
CA VAL A 90 2.46 40.14 4.85
C VAL A 90 1.18 40.22 4.03
N ILE A 91 1.29 40.60 2.77
CA ILE A 91 0.16 40.83 1.87
C ILE A 91 0.11 39.68 0.86
N TYR A 92 -1.05 39.06 0.72
CA TYR A 92 -1.31 38.00 -0.24
C TYR A 92 -2.72 38.19 -0.85
N PRO A 93 -2.92 37.84 -2.13
CA PRO A 93 -4.21 38.00 -2.79
C PRO A 93 -5.26 37.08 -2.18
N SER A 94 -6.48 37.55 -1.88
CA SER A 94 -7.57 36.68 -1.43
C SER A 94 -7.93 35.63 -2.48
N GLN A 95 -8.30 34.43 -2.03
CA GLN A 95 -9.00 33.46 -2.88
C GLN A 95 -10.49 33.69 -2.74
N ASP A 96 -11.01 34.74 -3.39
CA ASP A 96 -12.45 34.75 -3.65
C ASP A 96 -12.74 33.56 -4.56
N PRO A 97 -13.70 32.67 -4.21
CA PRO A 97 -14.03 31.57 -5.09
C PRO A 97 -14.42 32.17 -6.43
N LEU A 98 -13.72 31.81 -7.51
CA LEU A 98 -14.09 32.21 -8.87
C LEU A 98 -15.59 31.97 -9.12
N SER A 99 -16.15 30.93 -8.50
CA SER A 99 -17.58 30.63 -8.50
C SER A 99 -18.47 31.74 -7.92
N ARG A 100 -18.05 32.50 -6.90
CA ARG A 100 -18.80 33.66 -6.38
C ARG A 100 -18.71 34.85 -7.33
N THR A 101 -17.53 35.15 -7.87
CA THR A 101 -17.35 36.22 -8.85
C THR A 101 -18.17 35.94 -10.10
N LEU A 102 -18.14 34.70 -10.61
CA LEU A 102 -18.92 34.29 -11.78
C LEU A 102 -20.43 34.33 -11.53
N LYS A 103 -20.90 33.96 -10.33
CA LYS A 103 -22.32 34.08 -9.92
C LYS A 103 -22.81 35.52 -9.74
N SER A 104 -21.90 36.50 -9.68
CA SER A 104 -22.27 37.92 -9.54
C SER A 104 -22.59 38.59 -10.88
N PHE A 105 -22.16 38.01 -12.01
CA PHE A 105 -22.49 38.52 -13.33
C PHE A 105 -23.92 38.14 -13.73
N ALA A 106 -24.48 38.88 -14.70
CA ALA A 106 -25.83 38.62 -15.20
C ALA A 106 -26.03 37.22 -15.83
N VAL A 107 -24.93 36.54 -16.20
CA VAL A 107 -24.94 35.21 -16.83
C VAL A 107 -24.02 34.29 -16.03
N ASP A 108 -24.59 33.27 -15.37
CA ASP A 108 -23.81 32.34 -14.55
C ASP A 108 -23.17 31.25 -15.41
N ILE A 109 -21.85 31.36 -15.58
CA ILE A 109 -21.02 30.39 -16.28
C ILE A 109 -20.12 29.56 -15.34
N ALA A 110 -20.33 29.65 -14.01
CA ALA A 110 -19.50 28.97 -13.01
C ALA A 110 -19.54 27.43 -13.12
N SER A 111 -20.65 26.87 -13.60
CA SER A 111 -20.86 25.43 -13.73
C SER A 111 -20.58 24.87 -15.13
N ASN A 112 -19.97 25.65 -16.02
CA ASN A 112 -19.75 25.29 -17.43
C ASN A 112 -21.05 24.81 -18.13
N PRO A 113 -22.10 25.64 -18.18
CA PRO A 113 -23.40 25.25 -18.72
C PRO A 113 -23.31 24.92 -20.22
N SER A 114 -24.15 23.99 -20.66
CA SER A 114 -24.39 23.73 -22.09
C SER A 114 -25.02 24.95 -22.78
N LEU A 115 -24.97 25.00 -24.11
CA LEU A 115 -25.61 26.09 -24.87
C LEU A 115 -27.11 26.19 -24.58
N ALA A 116 -27.78 25.05 -24.39
CA ALA A 116 -29.20 25.02 -24.05
C ALA A 116 -29.48 25.63 -22.67
N GLU A 117 -28.67 25.30 -21.67
CA GLU A 117 -28.78 25.86 -20.31
C GLU A 117 -28.46 27.35 -20.30
N LEU A 118 -27.42 27.77 -21.02
CA LEU A 118 -27.05 29.18 -21.17
C LEU A 118 -28.18 29.99 -21.79
N LEU A 119 -28.71 29.57 -22.94
CA LEU A 119 -29.84 30.27 -23.59
C LEU A 119 -31.11 30.24 -22.74
N ASN A 120 -31.29 29.23 -21.90
CA ASN A 120 -32.43 29.16 -21.00
C ASN A 120 -32.30 30.17 -19.84
N GLN A 121 -31.08 30.44 -19.35
CA GLN A 121 -30.82 31.54 -18.42
C GLN A 121 -31.10 32.91 -19.07
N LEU A 122 -30.88 33.02 -20.38
CA LEU A 122 -31.09 34.24 -21.18
C LEU A 122 -32.52 34.43 -21.68
N ARG A 123 -33.51 33.78 -21.06
CA ARG A 123 -34.92 33.97 -21.40
C ARG A 123 -35.30 35.44 -21.27
N GLY A 124 -35.92 35.99 -22.31
CA GLY A 124 -36.25 37.42 -22.42
C GLY A 124 -35.18 38.28 -23.10
N ALA A 125 -33.99 37.74 -23.40
CA ALA A 125 -32.98 38.46 -24.17
C ALA A 125 -33.31 38.48 -25.67
N LYS A 126 -32.97 39.57 -26.35
CA LYS A 126 -33.04 39.67 -27.82
C LYS A 126 -31.82 39.01 -28.46
N VAL A 127 -32.07 38.18 -29.46
CA VAL A 127 -31.05 37.42 -30.18
C VAL A 127 -31.31 37.39 -31.67
N SER A 128 -30.24 37.36 -32.44
CA SER A 128 -30.22 37.00 -33.86
C SER A 128 -29.59 35.63 -34.01
N VAL A 129 -30.31 34.70 -34.63
CA VAL A 129 -29.94 33.30 -34.81
C VAL A 129 -29.87 33.00 -36.30
N ALA A 130 -28.73 32.48 -36.75
CA ALA A 130 -28.56 31.98 -38.12
C ALA A 130 -28.89 30.49 -38.17
N VAL A 131 -29.88 30.12 -38.98
CA VAL A 131 -30.36 28.75 -39.17
C VAL A 131 -30.31 28.46 -40.66
N ALA A 132 -29.39 27.58 -41.08
CA ALA A 132 -29.11 27.33 -42.49
C ALA A 132 -28.89 28.64 -43.31
N ALA A 133 -29.81 28.98 -44.23
CA ALA A 133 -29.74 30.19 -45.06
C ALA A 133 -30.56 31.38 -44.53
N GLU A 134 -31.23 31.23 -43.39
CA GLU A 134 -32.10 32.26 -42.81
C GLU A 134 -31.50 32.85 -41.53
N ASN A 135 -31.69 34.16 -41.35
CA ASN A 135 -31.37 34.86 -40.09
C ASN A 135 -32.68 35.26 -39.41
N LEU A 136 -32.88 34.78 -38.19
CA LEU A 136 -34.05 35.05 -37.37
C LEU A 136 -33.65 35.96 -36.21
N SER A 137 -34.25 37.15 -36.13
CA SER A 137 -34.10 38.04 -34.98
C SER A 137 -35.38 38.04 -34.13
N GLY A 138 -35.25 37.97 -32.81
CA GLY A 138 -36.39 37.97 -31.90
C GLY A 138 -35.99 37.79 -30.43
N THR A 139 -36.97 37.58 -29.56
CA THR A 139 -36.74 37.44 -28.11
C THR A 139 -36.83 35.98 -27.69
N ILE A 140 -35.88 35.50 -26.87
CA ILE A 140 -35.91 34.12 -26.36
C ILE A 140 -37.12 33.94 -25.44
N LEU A 141 -38.05 33.07 -25.85
CA LEU A 141 -39.19 32.67 -25.02
C LEU A 141 -38.81 31.54 -24.05
N GLY A 142 -37.95 30.64 -24.49
CA GLY A 142 -37.45 29.52 -23.69
C GLY A 142 -36.95 28.37 -24.57
N LEU A 143 -36.41 27.34 -23.92
CA LEU A 143 -36.01 26.11 -24.58
C LEU A 143 -36.83 24.94 -24.05
N GLU A 144 -37.12 24.00 -24.92
CA GLU A 144 -37.82 22.76 -24.58
C GLU A 144 -37.13 21.57 -25.22
N GLN A 145 -37.31 20.38 -24.65
CA GLN A 145 -36.92 19.12 -25.29
C GLN A 145 -38.13 18.53 -26.00
N LYS A 146 -37.96 18.17 -27.27
CA LYS A 146 -38.97 17.48 -28.07
C LYS A 146 -38.44 16.14 -28.59
N PRO A 147 -39.25 15.07 -28.58
CA PRO A 147 -38.89 13.83 -29.22
C PRO A 147 -38.90 14.01 -30.76
N LYS A 148 -37.77 13.73 -31.42
CA LYS A 148 -37.63 13.68 -32.89
C LYS A 148 -37.39 12.25 -33.33
N ALA A 149 -38.17 11.77 -34.30
CA ALA A 149 -38.00 10.44 -34.86
C ALA A 149 -36.82 10.43 -35.83
N VAL A 150 -35.87 9.51 -35.60
CA VAL A 150 -34.70 9.27 -36.46
C VAL A 150 -34.62 7.76 -36.72
N GLY A 151 -35.06 7.33 -37.89
CA GLY A 151 -35.22 5.90 -38.20
C GLY A 151 -36.32 5.23 -37.37
N GLN A 152 -36.01 4.12 -36.70
CA GLN A 152 -36.95 3.39 -35.81
C GLN A 152 -36.88 3.84 -34.32
N THR A 153 -36.10 4.87 -34.00
CA THR A 153 -35.87 5.34 -32.63
C THR A 153 -36.19 6.84 -32.50
N SER A 154 -36.64 7.26 -31.31
CA SER A 154 -36.87 8.68 -30.99
C SER A 154 -35.73 9.21 -30.11
N ILE A 155 -35.14 10.34 -30.51
CA ILE A 155 -34.14 11.07 -29.72
C ILE A 155 -34.74 12.39 -29.21
N GLN A 156 -34.36 12.82 -28.01
CA GLN A 156 -34.75 14.13 -27.50
C GLN A 156 -33.85 15.20 -28.12
N VAL A 157 -34.45 16.19 -28.78
CA VAL A 157 -33.74 17.34 -29.35
C VAL A 157 -34.16 18.62 -28.65
N TRP A 158 -33.19 19.51 -28.43
CA TRP A 158 -33.46 20.83 -27.87
C TRP A 158 -34.01 21.76 -28.96
N VAL A 159 -35.13 22.41 -28.64
CA VAL A 159 -35.79 23.38 -29.52
C VAL A 159 -35.79 24.74 -28.82
N LEU A 160 -35.22 25.73 -29.50
CA LEU A 160 -35.21 27.13 -29.10
C LEU A 160 -36.47 27.82 -29.63
N ASN A 161 -37.27 28.38 -28.74
CA ASN A 161 -38.47 29.14 -29.09
C ASN A 161 -38.17 30.64 -29.02
N ILE A 162 -38.34 31.33 -30.15
CA ILE A 162 -38.06 32.76 -30.31
C ILE A 162 -39.34 33.48 -30.71
N LEU A 163 -39.67 34.58 -30.03
CA LEU A 163 -40.76 35.48 -30.41
C LEU A 163 -40.25 36.52 -31.41
N THR A 164 -40.73 36.44 -32.65
CA THR A 164 -40.37 37.34 -33.76
C THR A 164 -41.64 37.96 -34.34
N GLY A 165 -41.74 39.30 -34.30
CA GLY A 165 -42.86 40.04 -34.91
C GLY A 165 -44.25 39.63 -34.39
N GLY A 166 -44.36 39.14 -33.15
CA GLY A 166 -45.62 38.65 -32.56
C GLY A 166 -45.93 37.17 -32.83
N THR A 167 -45.07 36.46 -33.55
CA THR A 167 -45.19 35.00 -33.79
C THR A 167 -44.08 34.23 -33.10
N ILE A 168 -44.38 33.02 -32.61
CA ILE A 168 -43.38 32.13 -32.01
C ILE A 168 -42.80 31.25 -33.12
N ARG A 169 -41.47 31.31 -33.29
CA ARG A 169 -40.70 30.47 -34.18
C ARG A 169 -39.90 29.46 -33.34
N SER A 170 -40.08 28.18 -33.64
CA SER A 170 -39.34 27.09 -33.02
C SER A 170 -38.20 26.64 -33.94
N VAL A 171 -36.98 26.63 -33.41
CA VAL A 171 -35.75 26.28 -34.13
C VAL A 171 -35.04 25.15 -33.39
N GLU A 172 -34.70 24.06 -34.06
CA GLU A 172 -33.87 23.02 -33.45
C GLU A 172 -32.46 23.58 -33.19
N LEU A 173 -31.97 23.43 -31.96
CA LEU A 173 -30.68 24.02 -31.55
C LEU A 173 -29.50 23.45 -32.35
N ALA A 174 -29.64 22.23 -32.89
CA ALA A 174 -28.64 21.60 -33.75
C ALA A 174 -28.48 22.28 -35.13
N ASP A 175 -29.54 22.96 -35.62
CA ASP A 175 -29.52 23.63 -36.91
C ASP A 175 -29.00 25.08 -36.82
N VAL A 176 -28.73 25.55 -35.60
CA VAL A 176 -28.24 26.90 -35.32
C VAL A 176 -26.73 26.97 -35.54
N GLN A 177 -26.31 27.78 -36.51
CA GLN A 177 -24.89 27.96 -36.84
C GLN A 177 -24.24 29.12 -36.10
N LYS A 178 -25.01 30.18 -35.84
CA LYS A 178 -24.55 31.39 -35.14
C LYS A 178 -25.66 31.95 -34.28
N ILE A 179 -25.31 32.35 -33.06
CA ILE A 179 -26.19 33.10 -32.18
C ILE A 179 -25.47 34.40 -31.84
N GLN A 180 -26.17 35.52 -32.00
CA GLN A 180 -25.70 36.83 -31.65
C GLN A 180 -26.69 37.45 -30.66
N LEU A 181 -26.21 37.72 -29.46
CA LEU A 181 -26.96 38.48 -28.45
C LEU A 181 -27.08 39.91 -28.97
N GLU A 182 -28.27 40.49 -29.02
CA GLU A 182 -28.46 41.88 -29.49
C GLU A 182 -28.31 42.91 -28.36
N ASP A 183 -28.38 42.45 -27.10
CA ASP A 183 -28.18 43.30 -25.92
C ASP A 183 -26.68 43.53 -25.64
N ALA A 184 -26.22 44.75 -25.90
CA ALA A 184 -24.83 45.15 -25.70
C ALA A 184 -24.37 45.04 -24.23
N LYS A 185 -25.26 45.28 -23.26
CA LYS A 185 -24.91 45.18 -21.83
C LYS A 185 -24.70 43.72 -21.44
N LEU A 186 -25.54 42.82 -21.95
CA LEU A 186 -25.44 41.40 -21.68
C LEU A 186 -24.19 40.79 -22.35
N GLN A 187 -23.84 41.24 -23.57
CA GLN A 187 -22.58 40.90 -24.21
C GLN A 187 -21.37 41.34 -23.37
N GLU A 188 -21.40 42.56 -22.82
CA GLU A 188 -20.32 43.08 -21.99
C GLU A 188 -20.16 42.27 -20.69
N GLU A 189 -21.26 41.93 -20.02
CA GLU A 189 -21.27 41.07 -18.83
C GLU A 189 -20.70 39.67 -19.11
N LEU A 190 -21.11 39.03 -20.21
CA LEU A 190 -20.58 37.72 -20.61
C LEU A 190 -19.08 37.79 -20.93
N ASN A 191 -18.63 38.85 -21.62
CA ASN A 191 -17.21 39.06 -21.90
C ASN A 191 -16.40 39.28 -20.61
N LYS A 192 -16.93 40.01 -19.63
CA LYS A 192 -16.29 40.19 -18.31
C LYS A 192 -16.20 38.87 -17.54
N ALA A 193 -17.25 38.04 -17.57
CA ALA A 193 -17.23 36.73 -16.94
C ALA A 193 -16.19 35.79 -17.59
N LEU A 194 -16.10 35.80 -18.93
CA LEU A 194 -15.08 35.04 -19.67
C LEU A 194 -13.65 35.57 -19.41
N ALA A 195 -13.47 36.89 -19.29
CA ALA A 195 -12.20 37.49 -18.91
C ALA A 195 -11.77 37.09 -17.48
N ALA A 196 -12.70 37.02 -16.53
CA ALA A 196 -12.44 36.53 -15.18
C ALA A 196 -12.01 35.05 -15.17
N LEU A 197 -12.63 34.20 -16.00
CA LEU A 197 -12.19 32.81 -16.21
C LEU A 197 -10.78 32.73 -16.79
N SER A 198 -10.46 33.57 -17.78
CA SER A 198 -9.13 33.63 -18.38
C SER A 198 -8.08 34.06 -17.36
N GLN A 199 -8.36 35.10 -16.58
CA GLN A 199 -7.46 35.59 -15.55
C GLN A 199 -7.25 34.57 -14.42
N ALA A 200 -8.26 33.77 -14.08
CA ALA A 200 -8.13 32.70 -13.11
C ALA A 200 -7.23 31.54 -13.58
N ARG A 201 -7.11 31.29 -14.90
CA ARG A 201 -6.15 30.30 -15.43
C ARG A 201 -4.70 30.73 -15.30
N ASP A 202 -4.41 32.03 -15.35
CA ASP A 202 -3.06 32.59 -15.15
C ASP A 202 -2.67 32.70 -13.66
N GLN A 203 -3.60 32.46 -12.74
CA GLN A 203 -3.41 32.59 -11.29
C GLN A 203 -2.88 31.32 -10.58
N ASP A 204 -2.22 30.40 -11.30
CA ASP A 204 -1.56 29.26 -10.66
C ASP A 204 -0.49 29.69 -9.65
N LYS A 205 0.03 30.91 -9.80
CA LYS A 205 0.99 31.54 -8.89
C LYS A 205 0.40 32.76 -8.20
N LYS A 206 0.69 32.90 -6.91
CA LYS A 206 0.24 33.99 -6.04
C LYS A 206 1.46 34.69 -5.44
N PRO A 207 1.57 36.02 -5.60
CA PRO A 207 2.60 36.79 -4.93
C PRO A 207 2.27 36.93 -3.44
N VAL A 208 3.26 36.72 -2.59
CA VAL A 208 3.23 37.03 -1.16
C VAL A 208 4.27 38.10 -0.92
N THR A 209 3.83 39.30 -0.56
CA THR A 209 4.67 40.49 -0.39
C THR A 209 4.87 40.77 1.10
N ILE A 210 6.12 40.80 1.53
CA ILE A 210 6.51 41.08 2.92
C ILE A 210 7.02 42.52 3.00
N GLN A 211 6.47 43.32 3.91
CA GLN A 211 6.87 44.71 4.10
C GLN A 211 7.86 44.88 5.26
N PHE A 212 9.01 45.49 4.96
CA PHE A 212 10.07 45.79 5.91
C PHE A 212 10.14 47.31 6.16
N MET A 213 10.19 47.71 7.42
CA MET A 213 10.37 49.11 7.85
C MET A 213 11.58 49.27 8.75
N GLY A 214 12.37 50.30 8.52
CA GLY A 214 13.59 50.61 9.26
C GLY A 214 14.57 51.45 8.45
N GLU A 215 15.73 51.73 9.04
CA GLU A 215 16.74 52.63 8.48
C GLU A 215 18.02 51.87 8.07
N GLY A 216 18.72 52.39 7.08
CA GLY A 216 19.96 51.81 6.59
C GLY A 216 19.80 50.45 5.89
N GLU A 217 20.92 49.78 5.65
CA GLU A 217 21.00 48.42 5.14
C GLU A 217 20.87 47.42 6.29
N ARG A 218 19.98 46.43 6.15
CA ARG A 218 19.62 45.47 7.20
C ARG A 218 19.52 44.07 6.63
N ARG A 219 19.93 43.07 7.40
CA ARG A 219 19.85 41.65 7.03
C ARG A 219 18.52 41.09 7.48
N VAL A 220 17.88 40.36 6.57
CA VAL A 220 16.59 39.72 6.82
C VAL A 220 16.66 38.24 6.53
N ARG A 221 15.84 37.49 7.27
CA ARG A 221 15.62 36.07 7.08
C ARG A 221 14.13 35.80 6.91
N VAL A 222 13.82 34.98 5.92
CA VAL A 222 12.46 34.49 5.65
C VAL A 222 12.51 32.97 5.56
N GLY A 223 11.88 32.29 6.50
CA GLY A 223 11.79 30.83 6.55
C GLY A 223 10.35 30.38 6.31
N TYR A 224 10.14 29.31 5.53
CA TYR A 224 8.82 28.72 5.35
C TYR A 224 8.91 27.24 4.98
N VAL A 225 7.77 26.56 5.10
CA VAL A 225 7.61 25.14 4.77
C VAL A 225 6.61 25.01 3.63
N VAL A 226 6.93 24.20 2.62
CA VAL A 226 6.00 23.84 1.52
C VAL A 226 6.12 22.38 1.16
N GLU A 227 5.06 21.84 0.54
CA GLU A 227 5.11 20.55 -0.14
C GLU A 227 6.23 20.53 -1.20
N THR A 228 7.02 19.45 -1.19
CA THR A 228 8.08 19.19 -2.16
C THR A 228 8.15 17.70 -2.50
N PRO A 229 8.63 17.30 -3.68
CA PRO A 229 8.91 15.90 -3.96
C PRO A 229 9.85 15.30 -2.92
N ILE A 230 9.61 14.02 -2.58
CA ILE A 230 10.55 13.28 -1.74
C ILE A 230 11.89 13.14 -2.45
N TRP A 231 12.97 13.44 -1.73
CA TRP A 231 14.32 13.09 -2.19
C TRP A 231 14.54 11.58 -2.03
N LYS A 232 15.36 10.99 -2.90
CA LYS A 232 15.56 9.52 -2.97
C LYS A 232 17.04 9.21 -2.96
N THR A 233 17.42 8.05 -2.41
CA THR A 233 18.79 7.54 -2.52
C THR A 233 18.89 6.51 -3.65
N SER A 234 20.08 6.41 -4.24
CA SER A 234 20.41 5.36 -5.19
C SER A 234 21.91 5.06 -5.12
N TYR A 235 22.28 3.79 -5.17
CA TYR A 235 23.65 3.34 -4.94
C TYR A 235 24.24 2.61 -6.15
N ARG A 236 25.56 2.70 -6.32
CA ARG A 236 26.35 1.82 -7.19
C ARG A 236 27.37 1.09 -6.33
N LEU A 237 27.27 -0.23 -6.31
CA LEU A 237 28.23 -1.09 -5.65
C LEU A 237 29.23 -1.60 -6.69
N LEU A 238 30.48 -1.18 -6.54
CA LEU A 238 31.59 -1.55 -7.41
C LEU A 238 32.36 -2.69 -6.76
N LEU A 239 32.20 -3.90 -7.31
CA LEU A 239 32.95 -5.07 -6.90
C LEU A 239 34.20 -5.19 -7.77
N PRO A 240 35.39 -5.27 -7.17
CA PRO A 240 36.62 -5.34 -7.94
C PRO A 240 36.78 -6.72 -8.61
N PRO A 241 37.42 -6.78 -9.78
CA PRO A 241 37.69 -8.04 -10.46
C PRO A 241 38.76 -8.88 -9.74
N LYS A 242 39.63 -8.24 -8.95
CA LYS A 242 40.68 -8.89 -8.17
C LYS A 242 40.39 -8.74 -6.67
N PRO A 243 40.56 -9.81 -5.85
CA PRO A 243 40.30 -9.76 -4.40
C PRO A 243 41.14 -8.76 -3.59
N GLN A 244 42.22 -8.24 -4.17
CA GLN A 244 43.17 -7.34 -3.51
C GLN A 244 42.74 -5.87 -3.59
N ASP A 245 41.87 -5.52 -4.55
CA ASP A 245 41.34 -4.17 -4.70
C ASP A 245 40.15 -3.98 -3.73
N LYS A 246 39.89 -2.74 -3.30
CA LYS A 246 38.81 -2.46 -2.34
C LYS A 246 37.48 -2.23 -3.06
N PRO A 247 36.38 -2.88 -2.62
CA PRO A 247 35.04 -2.51 -3.06
C PRO A 247 34.73 -1.05 -2.74
N ALA A 248 33.99 -0.40 -3.63
CA ALA A 248 33.60 0.99 -3.48
C ALA A 248 32.08 1.14 -3.57
N LEU A 249 31.53 2.06 -2.78
CA LEU A 249 30.12 2.41 -2.81
C LEU A 249 29.98 3.88 -3.24
N GLN A 250 29.22 4.10 -4.31
CA GLN A 250 28.77 5.44 -4.67
C GLN A 250 27.31 5.60 -4.28
N GLY A 251 27.03 6.47 -3.33
CA GLY A 251 25.67 6.84 -2.94
C GLY A 251 25.30 8.21 -3.48
N TRP A 252 24.12 8.30 -4.07
CA TRP A 252 23.59 9.50 -4.69
C TRP A 252 22.25 9.88 -4.09
N ALA A 253 22.05 11.18 -3.86
CA ALA A 253 20.75 11.76 -3.56
C ALA A 253 20.14 12.37 -4.83
N ILE A 254 18.93 11.96 -5.16
CA ILE A 254 18.15 12.53 -6.26
C ILE A 254 17.24 13.59 -5.64
N VAL A 255 17.43 14.84 -6.06
CA VAL A 255 16.73 16.01 -5.52
C VAL A 255 16.07 16.79 -6.66
N GLU A 256 14.96 17.44 -6.34
CA GLU A 256 14.17 18.21 -7.30
C GLU A 256 13.90 19.61 -6.75
N ASN A 257 14.25 20.64 -7.52
CA ASN A 257 13.82 22.00 -7.23
C ASN A 257 12.52 22.28 -7.97
N GLN A 258 11.37 22.06 -7.32
CA GLN A 258 10.07 22.42 -7.89
C GLN A 258 9.60 23.84 -7.51
N THR A 259 10.46 24.61 -6.83
CA THR A 259 10.15 26.00 -6.46
C THR A 259 10.34 26.92 -7.67
N ASP A 260 9.85 28.16 -7.55
CA ASP A 260 10.04 29.20 -8.56
C ASP A 260 11.35 29.99 -8.41
N SER A 261 12.16 29.64 -7.39
CA SER A 261 13.46 30.25 -7.12
C SER A 261 14.61 29.35 -7.57
N ASP A 262 15.57 29.94 -8.27
CA ASP A 262 16.82 29.27 -8.61
C ASP A 262 17.67 29.09 -7.33
N TRP A 263 18.18 27.89 -7.09
CA TRP A 263 19.13 27.66 -6.01
C TRP A 263 20.51 28.08 -6.50
N ASN A 264 21.11 29.07 -5.84
CA ASN A 264 22.43 29.59 -6.18
C ASN A 264 23.35 29.46 -4.96
N ASN A 265 24.22 28.45 -4.99
CA ASN A 265 25.17 28.15 -3.91
C ASN A 265 24.50 27.98 -2.53
N VAL A 266 23.42 27.19 -2.47
CA VAL A 266 22.65 26.98 -1.24
C VAL A 266 23.28 25.89 -0.38
N GLN A 267 23.04 25.97 0.93
CA GLN A 267 23.27 24.86 1.84
C GLN A 267 22.07 23.92 1.80
N LEU A 268 22.26 22.71 1.29
CA LEU A 268 21.22 21.69 1.19
C LEU A 268 21.35 20.67 2.32
N SER A 269 20.29 20.45 3.08
CA SER A 269 20.22 19.38 4.08
C SER A 269 19.15 18.37 3.69
N LEU A 270 19.53 17.09 3.61
CA LEU A 270 18.64 15.98 3.26
C LEU A 270 18.37 15.15 4.50
N VAL A 271 17.15 15.26 5.02
CA VAL A 271 16.76 14.68 6.31
C VAL A 271 15.94 13.42 6.07
N SER A 272 16.36 12.31 6.68
CA SER A 272 15.66 11.02 6.58
C SER A 272 14.44 10.91 7.50
N GLY A 273 14.25 11.88 8.39
CA GLY A 273 13.09 11.98 9.27
C GLY A 273 11.78 12.24 8.54
N ARG A 274 10.68 11.83 9.19
CA ARG A 274 9.32 12.11 8.77
C ARG A 274 8.62 12.97 9.84
N PRO A 275 8.77 14.30 9.81
CA PRO A 275 7.97 15.16 10.66
C PRO A 275 6.48 15.00 10.31
N ILE A 276 5.61 15.18 11.30
CA ILE A 276 4.16 15.22 11.07
C ILE A 276 3.82 16.51 10.32
N SER A 277 3.14 16.39 9.18
CA SER A 277 2.64 17.51 8.38
C SER A 277 1.20 17.26 7.96
N PHE A 278 0.37 18.30 7.97
CA PHE A 278 -1.04 18.26 7.55
C PHE A 278 -1.41 19.52 6.77
N ILE A 279 -2.39 19.43 5.87
CA ILE A 279 -2.96 20.59 5.18
C ILE A 279 -4.11 21.12 6.03
N GLN A 280 -4.13 22.42 6.27
CA GLN A 280 -5.26 23.14 6.87
C GLN A 280 -5.66 24.26 5.93
N ASP A 281 -6.96 24.39 5.64
CA ASP A 281 -7.43 25.48 4.79
C ASP A 281 -7.43 26.79 5.58
N LEU A 282 -6.42 27.62 5.32
CA LEU A 282 -6.22 28.96 5.87
C LEU A 282 -6.44 30.04 4.79
N TYR A 283 -6.46 29.67 3.52
CA TYR A 283 -6.45 30.58 2.38
C TYR A 283 -7.87 30.97 1.95
N GLN A 284 -8.82 30.02 2.00
CA GLN A 284 -10.21 30.33 1.69
C GLN A 284 -10.88 31.10 2.84
N PRO A 285 -11.54 32.24 2.57
CA PRO A 285 -12.37 32.89 3.57
C PRO A 285 -13.50 31.95 4.01
N MET A 286 -13.50 31.59 5.29
CA MET A 286 -14.58 30.78 5.87
C MET A 286 -15.80 31.66 6.14
N TYR A 287 -16.89 31.38 5.43
CA TYR A 287 -18.18 32.02 5.66
C TYR A 287 -19.07 31.09 6.49
N ILE A 288 -19.52 31.57 7.64
CA ILE A 288 -20.58 30.88 8.40
C ILE A 288 -21.91 31.20 7.70
N PRO A 289 -22.69 30.21 7.23
CA PRO A 289 -24.01 30.46 6.70
C PRO A 289 -24.86 31.11 7.80
N ARG A 290 -25.32 32.34 7.55
CA ARG A 290 -26.20 33.04 8.48
C ARG A 290 -27.60 32.44 8.34
N PRO A 291 -28.27 32.06 9.44
CA PRO A 291 -29.68 31.67 9.37
C PRO A 291 -30.50 32.84 8.81
N VAL A 292 -31.27 32.57 7.76
CA VAL A 292 -32.23 33.52 7.21
C VAL A 292 -33.49 33.46 8.07
N VAL A 293 -33.74 34.51 8.86
CA VAL A 293 -35.02 34.68 9.55
C VAL A 293 -36.04 35.10 8.51
N GLN A 294 -36.86 34.16 8.06
CA GLN A 294 -38.03 34.48 7.25
C GLN A 294 -39.08 35.14 8.17
N PRO A 295 -39.63 36.32 7.83
CA PRO A 295 -40.74 36.89 8.59
C PRO A 295 -41.91 35.91 8.63
N GLU A 296 -42.47 35.66 9.82
CA GLU A 296 -43.66 34.82 9.97
C GLU A 296 -44.84 35.45 9.23
N LEU A 297 -45.16 34.94 8.03
CA LEU A 297 -46.45 35.16 7.39
C LEU A 297 -47.46 34.20 8.02
N TYR A 298 -48.17 34.70 9.03
CA TYR A 298 -49.36 34.13 9.68
C TYR A 298 -49.31 32.63 10.02
N ALA A 299 -49.03 32.35 11.29
CA ALA A 299 -49.36 31.08 11.90
C ALA A 299 -50.89 30.86 11.87
N SER A 300 -51.34 29.84 11.14
CA SER A 300 -52.52 29.07 11.54
C SER A 300 -52.02 27.86 12.32
N LEU A 301 -51.95 28.01 13.65
CA LEU A 301 -51.52 26.95 14.57
C LEU A 301 -52.53 25.80 14.58
N ARG A 302 -52.03 24.55 14.60
CA ARG A 302 -52.65 23.38 15.26
C ARG A 302 -51.67 22.19 15.31
N PRO A 303 -51.89 21.20 16.20
CA PRO A 303 -51.16 21.09 17.47
C PRO A 303 -49.93 20.18 17.41
N GLN A 304 -48.97 20.44 18.29
CA GLN A 304 -47.82 19.57 18.55
C GLN A 304 -48.23 18.36 19.40
N THR A 305 -47.87 17.16 18.96
CA THR A 305 -47.69 15.99 19.82
C THR A 305 -46.22 15.86 20.17
N TYR A 306 -45.91 15.82 21.46
CA TYR A 306 -44.56 15.59 21.97
C TYR A 306 -44.40 14.12 22.30
N GLU A 307 -43.37 13.47 21.76
CA GLU A 307 -42.85 12.22 22.33
C GLU A 307 -41.61 12.52 23.16
N GLY A 308 -41.56 11.91 24.34
CA GLY A 308 -40.45 11.96 25.27
C GLY A 308 -39.54 10.73 25.15
N GLY A 309 -38.24 10.98 25.26
CA GLY A 309 -37.27 10.19 26.03
C GLY A 309 -37.13 8.67 25.83
N MET A 310 -36.05 8.31 25.15
CA MET A 310 -35.08 7.21 25.38
C MET A 310 -35.53 5.75 25.65
N ASP A 311 -35.03 4.92 24.73
CA ASP A 311 -34.25 3.68 24.93
C ASP A 311 -34.92 2.33 25.23
N LEU A 312 -34.20 1.32 24.71
CA LEU A 312 -34.18 -0.12 25.01
C LEU A 312 -35.06 -1.06 24.16
N ALA A 313 -34.30 -1.82 23.35
CA ALA A 313 -34.29 -3.27 23.27
C ALA A 313 -35.38 -4.02 22.49
N ASP A 314 -34.87 -4.91 21.64
CA ASP A 314 -35.35 -6.26 21.36
C ASP A 314 -36.80 -6.45 20.89
N LYS A 315 -36.95 -6.76 19.59
CA LYS A 315 -37.16 -8.15 19.14
C LYS A 315 -37.42 -8.24 17.65
N GLU A 316 -36.88 -9.33 17.11
CA GLU A 316 -37.21 -9.99 15.86
C GLU A 316 -38.74 -10.11 15.62
N VAL A 317 -39.14 -10.21 14.35
CA VAL A 317 -39.71 -11.42 13.73
C VAL A 317 -40.35 -11.10 12.36
N ALA A 318 -40.04 -11.98 11.39
CA ALA A 318 -40.77 -12.36 10.17
C ALA A 318 -41.19 -11.28 9.15
N VAL A 319 -40.66 -11.29 7.92
CA VAL A 319 -41.01 -12.21 6.81
C VAL A 319 -42.47 -12.09 6.38
N PHE A 320 -42.69 -11.39 5.27
CA PHE A 320 -43.54 -11.68 4.10
C PHE A 320 -43.06 -10.65 3.04
N GLY A 321 -42.65 -10.99 1.83
CA GLY A 321 -43.12 -12.03 0.92
C GLY A 321 -43.71 -11.32 -0.30
N GLU A 322 -43.32 -11.79 -1.50
CA GLU A 322 -43.67 -11.32 -2.85
C GLU A 322 -42.90 -10.09 -3.39
N GLY A 323 -42.27 -10.13 -4.56
CA GLY A 323 -42.30 -11.14 -5.62
C GLY A 323 -42.53 -10.48 -6.98
N GLY A 324 -41.57 -10.65 -7.89
CA GLY A 324 -41.67 -10.27 -9.30
C GLY A 324 -40.88 -9.00 -9.61
N GLY A 325 -39.70 -9.01 -10.22
CA GLY A 325 -39.16 -9.94 -11.20
C GLY A 325 -39.15 -9.26 -12.56
N ARG A 326 -37.98 -8.81 -13.02
CA ARG A 326 -37.49 -9.15 -14.37
C ARG A 326 -36.07 -8.62 -14.64
N PHE A 327 -35.29 -9.58 -15.11
CA PHE A 327 -33.99 -9.51 -15.75
C PHE A 327 -33.92 -8.46 -16.88
N GLY A 328 -32.80 -7.74 -16.93
CA GLY A 328 -32.27 -7.04 -18.09
C GLY A 328 -30.75 -7.28 -18.16
N PRO A 329 -30.18 -7.66 -19.33
CA PRO A 329 -28.88 -8.31 -19.42
C PRO A 329 -27.69 -7.35 -19.56
N ALA A 330 -26.51 -7.94 -19.35
CA ALA A 330 -25.18 -7.39 -19.44
C ALA A 330 -24.89 -6.62 -20.74
N ALA A 331 -24.16 -5.52 -20.59
CA ALA A 331 -23.55 -4.76 -21.68
C ALA A 331 -22.27 -5.45 -22.20
N PRO A 332 -22.06 -5.53 -23.52
CA PRO A 332 -20.80 -5.97 -24.09
C PRO A 332 -19.79 -4.83 -24.24
N ALA A 333 -18.52 -5.19 -24.14
CA ALA A 333 -17.37 -4.35 -24.52
C ALA A 333 -17.32 -4.10 -26.03
N PRO A 334 -16.84 -2.95 -26.50
CA PRO A 334 -16.44 -2.78 -27.89
C PRO A 334 -14.95 -3.07 -28.10
N SER A 335 -14.69 -4.01 -29.00
CA SER A 335 -13.42 -4.32 -29.64
C SER A 335 -13.06 -3.33 -30.77
N ALA A 336 -11.77 -3.29 -31.05
CA ALA A 336 -11.04 -2.48 -32.01
C ALA A 336 -11.39 -2.66 -33.51
N ALA A 337 -11.02 -1.66 -34.32
CA ALA A 337 -10.52 -1.74 -35.71
C ALA A 337 -10.18 -0.31 -36.24
N PRO A 338 -9.48 -0.12 -37.38
CA PRO A 338 -8.62 -1.02 -38.15
C PRO A 338 -7.23 -0.46 -38.49
N ALA A 339 -6.34 -1.37 -38.92
CA ALA A 339 -5.02 -1.10 -39.48
C ALA A 339 -5.09 -0.60 -40.93
N GLY A 340 -4.31 0.46 -41.22
CA GLY A 340 -4.00 0.92 -42.58
C GLY A 340 -2.78 0.20 -43.17
N ARG A 341 -2.89 -0.19 -44.43
CA ARG A 341 -1.92 -0.96 -45.22
C ARG A 341 -1.40 -0.11 -46.37
N GLY A 342 -0.09 -0.14 -46.61
CA GLY A 342 0.61 0.41 -47.77
C GLY A 342 1.96 0.99 -47.34
N ARG A 343 3.12 0.69 -47.91
CA ARG A 343 3.46 0.11 -49.21
C ARG A 343 4.93 -0.34 -49.16
N ARG A 344 5.23 -1.52 -49.72
CA ARG A 344 6.61 -1.98 -49.99
C ARG A 344 7.19 -1.20 -51.17
N LEU A 345 8.47 -0.84 -51.08
CA LEU A 345 9.37 -0.68 -52.23
C LEU A 345 10.64 -1.46 -51.90
N LEU A 346 10.91 -2.48 -52.73
CA LEU A 346 12.23 -3.00 -53.00
C LEU A 346 12.83 -2.10 -54.08
N GLU A 347 14.11 -1.75 -53.97
CA GLU A 347 15.06 -1.81 -55.10
C GLU A 347 16.49 -1.52 -54.64
N ASP A 348 17.36 -2.49 -54.96
CA ASP A 348 18.64 -2.37 -55.66
C ASP A 348 19.71 -1.37 -55.20
N ARG A 349 20.66 -1.99 -54.50
CA ARG A 349 22.12 -1.96 -54.73
C ARG A 349 22.55 -1.28 -56.05
N ALA A 350 23.18 -0.12 -55.92
CA ALA A 350 24.14 0.40 -56.90
C ALA A 350 25.40 0.87 -56.17
N GLU A 351 26.54 0.46 -56.73
CA GLU A 351 27.89 0.69 -56.24
C GLU A 351 28.27 2.18 -56.27
N ALA A 352 28.91 2.65 -55.20
CA ALA A 352 29.75 3.83 -55.25
C ALA A 352 31.06 3.54 -54.51
N LYS A 353 32.09 3.22 -55.28
CA LYS A 353 33.49 3.30 -54.86
C LYS A 353 33.79 4.77 -54.50
N GLY A 354 34.30 5.00 -53.29
CA GLY A 354 34.78 6.31 -52.90
C GLY A 354 35.51 6.30 -51.56
N GLY A 355 36.84 6.21 -51.61
CA GLY A 355 37.74 6.85 -50.65
C GLY A 355 37.82 6.26 -49.23
N VAL A 356 38.55 5.15 -49.07
CA VAL A 356 39.20 4.84 -47.79
C VAL A 356 40.43 5.72 -47.67
N ARG A 357 40.37 6.75 -46.81
CA ARG A 357 41.55 7.33 -46.16
C ARG A 357 41.19 7.77 -44.73
N ASP A 358 41.99 7.26 -43.81
CA ASP A 358 42.16 7.60 -42.40
C ASP A 358 41.02 7.36 -41.41
N GLY A 359 41.16 6.24 -40.68
CA GLY A 359 40.39 5.94 -39.48
C GLY A 359 40.96 4.76 -38.66
N PHE A 360 42.27 4.50 -38.74
CA PHE A 360 42.91 3.37 -38.02
C PHE A 360 43.37 3.69 -36.58
N ILE A 361 43.05 4.87 -36.03
CA ILE A 361 43.47 5.28 -34.66
C ILE A 361 42.33 5.19 -33.63
N ALA A 362 41.09 4.90 -34.03
CA ALA A 362 39.96 4.85 -33.07
C ALA A 362 39.75 3.48 -32.39
N GLY A 363 40.23 2.37 -32.98
CA GLY A 363 40.08 1.02 -32.42
C GLY A 363 40.98 0.76 -31.21
N GLU A 364 42.28 1.07 -31.33
CA GLU A 364 43.24 0.88 -30.24
C GLU A 364 43.01 1.83 -29.06
N ALA A 365 42.52 3.05 -29.29
CA ALA A 365 42.19 3.98 -28.20
C ALA A 365 40.94 3.55 -27.41
N LEU A 366 39.95 2.95 -28.08
CA LEU A 366 38.74 2.45 -27.44
C LEU A 366 39.00 1.11 -26.69
N ASP A 367 39.83 0.24 -27.26
CA ASP A 367 40.28 -0.99 -26.59
C ASP A 367 41.25 -0.71 -25.43
N ALA A 368 42.13 0.29 -25.55
CA ALA A 368 42.98 0.76 -24.45
C ALA A 368 42.17 1.43 -23.32
N ALA A 369 41.05 2.10 -23.63
CA ALA A 369 40.13 2.65 -22.64
C ALA A 369 39.30 1.58 -21.93
N ARG A 370 38.96 0.47 -22.61
CA ARG A 370 38.28 -0.71 -22.02
C ARG A 370 39.20 -1.58 -21.16
N ASN A 371 40.49 -1.66 -21.50
CA ASN A 371 41.49 -2.47 -20.80
C ASN A 371 42.18 -1.75 -19.62
N ARG A 372 41.88 -0.48 -19.36
CA ARG A 372 42.23 0.16 -18.08
C ARG A 372 41.23 -0.30 -17.02
N PRO A 373 41.67 -0.68 -15.80
CA PRO A 373 40.77 -0.78 -14.66
C PRO A 373 40.07 0.58 -14.53
N ALA A 374 38.77 0.61 -14.76
CA ALA A 374 38.00 1.84 -14.65
C ALA A 374 37.98 2.24 -13.16
N ASP A 375 38.74 3.29 -12.84
CA ASP A 375 38.76 3.88 -11.50
C ASP A 375 37.56 4.81 -11.33
N PHE A 376 36.38 4.19 -11.17
CA PHE A 376 35.14 4.91 -10.92
C PHE A 376 35.14 5.59 -9.54
N GLY A 377 36.01 5.19 -8.61
CA GLY A 377 36.10 5.73 -7.27
C GLY A 377 36.78 7.11 -7.20
N SER A 378 37.80 7.36 -8.02
CA SER A 378 38.54 8.62 -7.99
C SER A 378 37.89 9.80 -8.74
N SER A 379 36.93 9.53 -9.63
CA SER A 379 36.28 10.57 -10.45
C SER A 379 35.08 11.24 -9.78
N VAL A 380 34.52 10.67 -8.70
CA VAL A 380 33.38 11.22 -7.97
C VAL A 380 33.78 11.43 -6.51
N ALA A 381 33.70 12.67 -6.03
CA ALA A 381 33.93 13.01 -4.63
C ALA A 381 32.59 13.26 -3.92
N SER A 382 32.41 12.64 -2.75
CA SER A 382 31.29 12.96 -1.85
C SER A 382 31.43 14.41 -1.38
N VAL A 383 30.37 15.20 -1.58
CA VAL A 383 30.30 16.60 -1.12
C VAL A 383 29.43 16.75 0.13
N ALA A 384 28.95 15.63 0.68
CA ALA A 384 28.07 15.60 1.84
C ALA A 384 28.83 15.31 3.13
N SER A 385 28.54 16.11 4.16
CA SER A 385 28.84 15.81 5.55
C SER A 385 27.61 15.17 6.21
N ALA A 386 27.83 14.16 7.06
CA ALA A 386 26.76 13.51 7.80
C ALA A 386 26.75 14.01 9.25
N SER A 387 25.56 14.29 9.78
CA SER A 387 25.39 14.64 11.19
C SER A 387 24.06 14.13 11.74
N LYS A 388 23.98 13.98 13.07
CA LYS A 388 22.78 13.56 13.79
C LYS A 388 22.18 14.78 14.48
N ILE A 389 20.94 15.16 14.14
CA ILE A 389 20.19 16.22 14.84
C ILE A 389 19.03 15.57 15.59
N GLY A 390 19.12 15.52 16.91
CA GLY A 390 18.14 14.81 17.75
C GLY A 390 18.07 13.32 17.41
N GLU A 391 16.87 12.85 17.03
CA GLU A 391 16.63 11.47 16.57
C GLU A 391 16.82 11.28 15.05
N LEU A 392 17.00 12.38 14.29
CA LEU A 392 17.02 12.36 12.83
C LEU A 392 18.45 12.34 12.28
N PHE A 393 18.64 11.66 11.15
CA PHE A 393 19.89 11.66 10.39
C PHE A 393 19.77 12.64 9.21
N GLN A 394 20.83 13.42 8.97
CA GLN A 394 20.90 14.36 7.87
C GLN A 394 22.19 14.26 7.08
N TYR A 395 22.07 14.45 5.76
CA TYR A 395 23.19 14.74 4.87
C TYR A 395 23.22 16.24 4.57
N THR A 396 24.30 16.92 4.90
CA THR A 396 24.50 18.34 4.60
C THR A 396 25.47 18.49 3.45
N VAL A 397 25.00 19.08 2.36
CA VAL A 397 25.76 19.37 1.14
C VAL A 397 25.89 20.88 1.01
N GLY A 398 27.13 21.38 0.96
CA GLY A 398 27.40 22.79 0.70
C GLY A 398 27.35 23.13 -0.78
N ASN A 399 27.11 24.40 -1.11
CA ASN A 399 27.33 24.99 -2.42
C ASN A 399 26.52 24.34 -3.57
N VAL A 400 25.26 23.98 -3.31
CA VAL A 400 24.38 23.40 -4.34
C VAL A 400 23.79 24.50 -5.23
N THR A 401 23.93 24.34 -6.55
CA THR A 401 23.28 25.20 -7.54
C THR A 401 22.34 24.34 -8.39
N LEU A 402 21.05 24.67 -8.38
CA LEU A 402 20.00 23.94 -9.09
C LEU A 402 18.94 24.92 -9.60
N PRO A 403 18.84 25.13 -10.93
CA PRO A 403 17.80 25.97 -11.49
C PRO A 403 16.41 25.51 -11.09
N ARG A 404 15.46 26.45 -11.07
CA ARG A 404 14.04 26.15 -10.85
C ARG A 404 13.55 25.09 -11.83
N GLN A 405 12.64 24.24 -11.38
CA GLN A 405 11.99 23.19 -12.17
C GLN A 405 12.98 22.21 -12.83
N ARG A 406 14.07 21.89 -12.12
CA ARG A 406 15.10 20.91 -12.54
C ARG A 406 15.40 19.91 -11.43
N SER A 407 15.96 18.78 -11.83
CA SER A 407 16.40 17.70 -10.95
C SER A 407 17.92 17.57 -10.99
N ALA A 408 18.52 17.18 -9.88
CA ALA A 408 19.95 16.89 -9.79
C ALA A 408 20.22 15.59 -9.03
N MET A 409 21.33 14.95 -9.38
CA MET A 409 21.88 13.82 -8.66
C MET A 409 23.14 14.28 -7.93
N ILE A 410 23.12 14.26 -6.59
CA ILE A 410 24.17 14.80 -5.73
C ILE A 410 24.92 13.65 -5.05
N PRO A 411 26.27 13.58 -5.15
CA PRO A 411 27.02 12.50 -4.54
C PRO A 411 27.10 12.71 -3.02
N ILE A 412 26.52 11.77 -2.26
CA ILE A 412 26.45 11.83 -0.80
C ILE A 412 27.43 10.85 -0.13
N ILE A 413 27.85 9.80 -0.83
CA ILE A 413 28.79 8.78 -0.33
C ILE A 413 29.72 8.36 -1.46
N THR A 414 31.02 8.36 -1.20
CA THR A 414 32.06 7.84 -2.10
C THR A 414 33.11 7.05 -1.32
N ASP A 415 32.81 6.77 -0.05
CA ASP A 415 33.70 6.14 0.91
C ASP A 415 33.83 4.63 0.61
N PRO A 416 35.00 4.02 0.91
CA PRO A 416 35.17 2.58 0.75
C PRO A 416 34.22 1.81 1.68
N ILE A 417 33.76 0.65 1.21
CA ILE A 417 32.85 -0.22 1.95
C ILE A 417 33.42 -1.64 2.06
N GLU A 418 33.17 -2.32 3.17
CA GLU A 418 33.56 -3.72 3.32
C GLU A 418 32.49 -4.61 2.70
N VAL A 419 32.91 -5.44 1.74
CA VAL A 419 32.01 -6.35 1.02
C VAL A 419 32.63 -7.73 0.89
N GLU A 420 31.86 -8.74 1.29
CA GLU A 420 32.16 -10.15 1.02
C GLU A 420 31.20 -10.68 -0.04
N LYS A 421 31.74 -11.08 -1.20
CA LYS A 421 30.97 -11.73 -2.27
C LYS A 421 30.67 -13.18 -1.90
N LEU A 422 29.42 -13.59 -2.02
CA LEU A 422 28.94 -14.92 -1.63
C LEU A 422 27.70 -15.34 -2.42
N SER A 423 27.31 -16.61 -2.35
CA SER A 423 26.06 -17.11 -2.93
C SER A 423 25.04 -17.37 -1.82
N ILE A 424 23.79 -16.93 -1.97
CA ILE A 424 22.73 -17.06 -0.95
C ILE A 424 21.71 -18.08 -1.45
N TYR A 425 21.64 -19.24 -0.81
CA TYR A 425 20.66 -20.28 -1.10
C TYR A 425 19.49 -20.19 -0.13
N ASN A 426 18.28 -20.09 -0.68
CA ASN A 426 17.03 -20.23 0.06
C ASN A 426 16.07 -21.10 -0.75
N GLN A 427 15.72 -22.27 -0.22
CA GLN A 427 14.91 -23.27 -0.92
C GLN A 427 13.52 -22.75 -1.33
N SER A 428 12.94 -21.82 -0.54
CA SER A 428 11.64 -21.22 -0.82
C SER A 428 11.68 -20.17 -1.93
N VAL A 429 12.86 -19.59 -2.21
CA VAL A 429 13.05 -18.58 -3.26
C VAL A 429 13.43 -19.26 -4.58
N LEU A 430 14.51 -20.05 -4.58
CA LEU A 430 14.95 -20.82 -5.73
C LEU A 430 15.40 -22.21 -5.26
N PRO A 431 14.67 -23.29 -5.60
CA PRO A 431 14.95 -24.61 -5.06
C PRO A 431 16.32 -25.20 -5.43
N LYS A 432 16.89 -24.83 -6.60
CA LYS A 432 18.08 -25.48 -7.16
C LYS A 432 19.33 -24.60 -7.22
N ASN A 433 19.19 -23.30 -7.39
CA ASN A 433 20.31 -22.38 -7.57
C ASN A 433 20.27 -21.31 -6.48
N PRO A 434 21.41 -20.97 -5.87
CA PRO A 434 21.50 -19.79 -5.04
C PRO A 434 21.45 -18.51 -5.87
N LEU A 435 21.29 -17.39 -5.19
CA LEU A 435 21.47 -16.06 -5.74
C LEU A 435 22.91 -15.60 -5.54
N ASN A 436 23.53 -15.00 -6.56
CA ASN A 436 24.72 -14.19 -6.37
C ASN A 436 24.38 -13.03 -5.43
N GLY A 437 25.19 -12.88 -4.39
CA GLY A 437 24.97 -11.89 -3.35
C GLY A 437 26.26 -11.35 -2.77
N ALA A 438 26.07 -10.41 -1.85
CA ALA A 438 27.14 -9.74 -1.15
C ALA A 438 26.70 -9.48 0.29
N ARG A 439 27.58 -9.77 1.24
CA ARG A 439 27.48 -9.24 2.60
C ARG A 439 28.15 -7.88 2.62
N VAL A 440 27.35 -6.84 2.77
CA VAL A 440 27.78 -5.44 2.77
C VAL A 440 27.80 -4.94 4.20
N LYS A 441 28.97 -4.52 4.68
CA LYS A 441 29.16 -3.92 6.01
C LYS A 441 29.47 -2.44 5.86
N ASN A 442 28.67 -1.61 6.50
CA ASN A 442 28.78 -0.16 6.36
C ASN A 442 29.95 0.38 7.19
N THR A 443 31.09 0.60 6.53
CA THR A 443 32.30 1.21 7.09
C THR A 443 32.43 2.70 6.79
N THR A 444 31.42 3.32 6.16
CA THR A 444 31.50 4.71 5.68
C THR A 444 31.37 5.76 6.79
N GLY A 445 30.95 5.35 7.99
CA GLY A 445 30.60 6.27 9.09
C GLY A 445 29.28 7.02 8.89
N LYS A 446 28.65 6.91 7.71
CA LYS A 446 27.38 7.56 7.34
C LYS A 446 26.23 6.54 7.39
N HIS A 447 25.00 6.98 7.60
CA HIS A 447 23.83 6.08 7.64
C HIS A 447 23.28 5.86 6.22
N LEU A 448 23.48 4.68 5.63
CA LEU A 448 22.95 4.38 4.30
C LEU A 448 21.44 4.19 4.40
N LEU A 449 20.67 5.01 3.69
CA LEU A 449 19.21 4.85 3.65
C LEU A 449 18.80 3.75 2.67
N ALA A 450 17.60 3.20 2.87
CA ALA A 450 17.04 2.22 1.97
C ALA A 450 16.95 2.76 0.53
N GLY A 451 17.35 1.93 -0.44
CA GLY A 451 17.37 2.34 -1.84
C GLY A 451 17.83 1.24 -2.80
N PRO A 452 17.68 1.46 -4.12
CA PRO A 452 18.20 0.57 -5.14
C PRO A 452 19.73 0.61 -5.18
N VAL A 453 20.34 -0.53 -5.44
CA VAL A 453 21.79 -0.71 -5.60
C VAL A 453 22.04 -1.35 -6.96
N THR A 454 22.70 -0.64 -7.87
CA THR A 454 23.22 -1.26 -9.09
C THR A 454 24.58 -1.88 -8.80
N VAL A 455 24.74 -3.17 -9.08
CA VAL A 455 25.97 -3.93 -8.81
C VAL A 455 26.77 -4.07 -10.10
N LEU A 456 28.01 -3.62 -10.04
CA LEU A 456 29.00 -3.74 -11.11
C LEU A 456 30.10 -4.70 -10.63
N ASP A 457 30.37 -5.74 -11.42
CA ASP A 457 31.43 -6.71 -11.15
C ASP A 457 32.54 -6.51 -12.18
N GLY A 458 33.67 -5.93 -11.73
CA GLY A 458 34.65 -5.31 -12.62
C GLY A 458 34.04 -4.12 -13.37
N SER A 459 34.04 -4.19 -14.71
CA SER A 459 33.44 -3.19 -15.59
C SER A 459 32.06 -3.59 -16.13
N SER A 460 31.51 -4.71 -15.67
CA SER A 460 30.29 -5.30 -16.22
C SER A 460 29.12 -5.16 -15.24
N TYR A 461 27.93 -4.89 -15.78
CA TYR A 461 26.69 -4.93 -15.01
C TYR A 461 26.39 -6.37 -14.56
N ALA A 462 26.35 -6.57 -13.24
CA ALA A 462 26.09 -7.86 -12.62
C ALA A 462 24.62 -8.04 -12.23
N GLY A 463 23.90 -6.93 -12.02
CA GLY A 463 22.49 -6.91 -11.68
C GLY A 463 22.10 -5.75 -10.77
N ASP A 464 20.84 -5.71 -10.38
CA ASP A 464 20.31 -4.76 -9.41
C ASP A 464 19.92 -5.47 -8.11
N ALA A 465 20.11 -4.78 -7.00
CA ALA A 465 19.74 -5.19 -5.66
C ALA A 465 18.99 -4.06 -4.95
N ARG A 466 18.50 -4.36 -3.75
CA ARG A 466 17.96 -3.37 -2.82
C ARG A 466 18.71 -3.49 -1.50
N ILE A 467 19.05 -2.35 -0.90
CA ILE A 467 19.58 -2.29 0.46
C ILE A 467 18.51 -1.63 1.35
N ASP A 468 18.37 -2.15 2.57
CA ASP A 468 17.57 -1.51 3.61
C ASP A 468 18.39 -0.43 4.34
N ASN A 469 17.78 0.25 5.31
CA ASN A 469 18.52 1.20 6.15
C ASN A 469 19.68 0.47 6.85
N LEU A 470 20.90 0.96 6.61
CA LEU A 470 22.13 0.39 7.12
C LEU A 470 22.91 1.43 7.93
N PRO A 471 22.75 1.42 9.27
CA PRO A 471 23.55 2.26 10.17
C PRO A 471 25.06 1.97 10.07
N PRO A 472 25.92 2.90 10.50
CA PRO A 472 27.37 2.67 10.58
C PRO A 472 27.70 1.42 11.41
N GLY A 473 28.65 0.62 10.91
CA GLY A 473 29.14 -0.60 11.55
C GLY A 473 28.25 -1.84 11.39
N GLN A 474 27.01 -1.70 10.92
CA GLN A 474 26.12 -2.82 10.67
C GLN A 474 26.35 -3.47 9.30
N GLU A 475 25.91 -4.72 9.16
CA GLU A 475 26.00 -5.51 7.94
C GLU A 475 24.65 -6.01 7.45
N ARG A 476 24.49 -6.15 6.13
CA ARG A 476 23.32 -6.73 5.47
C ARG A 476 23.72 -7.60 4.29
N LEU A 477 22.92 -8.62 4.03
CA LEU A 477 22.99 -9.39 2.80
C LEU A 477 22.18 -8.68 1.70
N ILE A 478 22.75 -8.61 0.51
CA ILE A 478 22.04 -8.24 -0.72
C ILE A 478 22.21 -9.34 -1.75
N SER A 479 21.21 -9.53 -2.61
CA SER A 479 21.24 -10.45 -3.73
C SER A 479 20.97 -9.69 -5.02
N TYR A 480 21.73 -9.96 -6.08
CA TYR A 480 21.68 -9.20 -7.34
C TYR A 480 21.56 -10.04 -8.61
N GLY A 481 21.62 -11.37 -8.51
CA GLY A 481 21.46 -12.24 -9.68
C GLY A 481 21.38 -13.71 -9.31
N ILE A 482 21.11 -14.59 -10.27
CA ILE A 482 21.12 -16.05 -10.05
C ILE A 482 22.56 -16.57 -10.23
N ASP A 483 23.02 -17.40 -9.30
CA ASP A 483 24.30 -18.09 -9.44
C ASP A 483 24.11 -19.42 -10.20
N LEU A 484 24.39 -19.39 -11.51
CA LEU A 484 24.27 -20.57 -12.37
C LEU A 484 25.43 -21.57 -12.20
N GLN A 485 26.51 -21.18 -11.53
CA GLN A 485 27.67 -22.04 -11.31
C GLN A 485 27.52 -22.90 -10.04
N VAL A 486 26.54 -22.62 -9.19
CA VAL A 486 26.29 -23.39 -7.98
C VAL A 486 24.94 -24.08 -8.09
N LEU A 487 24.94 -25.38 -7.75
CA LEU A 487 23.71 -26.15 -7.60
C LEU A 487 23.58 -26.59 -6.15
N VAL A 488 22.36 -26.54 -5.64
CA VAL A 488 22.02 -27.04 -4.32
C VAL A 488 20.92 -28.07 -4.45
N ASN A 489 21.18 -29.24 -3.89
CA ASN A 489 20.17 -30.28 -3.75
C ASN A 489 19.80 -30.39 -2.27
N ALA A 490 18.63 -29.88 -1.92
CA ALA A 490 18.06 -30.01 -0.59
C ALA A 490 17.15 -31.24 -0.55
N THR A 491 17.42 -32.17 0.36
CA THR A 491 16.52 -33.31 0.56
C THR A 491 15.17 -32.85 1.10
N ALA A 492 14.15 -33.69 0.94
CA ALA A 492 12.94 -33.54 1.74
C ALA A 492 13.32 -33.63 3.22
N GLY A 493 12.72 -32.77 4.03
CA GLY A 493 12.90 -32.82 5.48
C GLY A 493 12.30 -34.11 6.04
N THR A 494 13.08 -34.82 6.85
CA THR A 494 12.64 -36.06 7.50
C THR A 494 12.39 -35.79 8.98
N ASN A 495 11.34 -36.39 9.53
CA ASN A 495 11.04 -36.33 10.96
C ASN A 495 11.12 -37.73 11.54
N THR A 496 11.97 -37.91 12.53
CA THR A 496 12.03 -39.12 13.35
C THR A 496 11.46 -38.80 14.72
N SER A 497 10.61 -39.68 15.24
CA SER A 497 9.99 -39.52 16.56
C SER A 497 10.36 -40.72 17.43
N THR A 498 11.04 -40.46 18.54
CA THR A 498 11.46 -41.49 19.50
C THR A 498 10.82 -41.22 20.84
N ILE A 499 10.37 -42.28 21.52
CA ILE A 499 9.80 -42.16 22.85
C ILE A 499 10.95 -41.96 23.83
N GLN A 500 10.87 -40.93 24.66
CA GLN A 500 11.87 -40.67 25.71
C GLN A 500 11.43 -41.23 27.07
N SER A 501 10.15 -41.10 27.37
CA SER A 501 9.58 -41.54 28.64
C SER A 501 8.06 -41.62 28.55
N GLY A 502 7.46 -42.32 29.50
CA GLY A 502 6.01 -42.39 29.66
C GLY A 502 5.64 -42.47 31.14
N LYS A 503 4.56 -41.80 31.52
CA LYS A 503 3.97 -41.86 32.86
C LYS A 503 2.45 -41.97 32.78
N ILE A 504 1.82 -42.59 33.76
CA ILE A 504 0.36 -42.70 33.84
C ILE A 504 -0.12 -41.85 35.00
N VAL A 505 -1.13 -41.01 34.74
CA VAL A 505 -1.82 -40.22 35.75
C VAL A 505 -3.32 -40.38 35.55
N LYS A 506 -3.99 -41.02 36.52
CA LYS A 506 -5.47 -41.19 36.55
C LYS A 506 -6.03 -41.75 35.23
N GLY A 507 -5.44 -42.82 34.72
CA GLY A 507 -5.91 -43.50 33.50
C GLY A 507 -5.48 -42.84 32.18
N VAL A 508 -4.64 -41.79 32.23
CA VAL A 508 -4.05 -41.15 31.04
C VAL A 508 -2.56 -41.46 30.99
N LEU A 509 -2.11 -42.11 29.92
CA LEU A 509 -0.70 -42.29 29.59
C LEU A 509 -0.18 -41.01 28.92
N GLN A 510 0.73 -40.32 29.59
CA GLN A 510 1.48 -39.19 29.07
C GLN A 510 2.83 -39.67 28.55
N VAL A 511 3.05 -39.58 27.25
CA VAL A 511 4.27 -39.99 26.56
C VAL A 511 5.05 -38.75 26.15
N SER A 512 6.31 -38.67 26.56
CA SER A 512 7.26 -37.69 26.02
C SER A 512 7.91 -38.27 24.77
N ARG A 513 7.87 -37.51 23.67
CA ARG A 513 8.50 -37.86 22.40
C ARG A 513 9.55 -36.83 22.04
N LYS A 514 10.76 -37.30 21.73
CA LYS A 514 11.79 -36.50 21.07
C LYS A 514 11.59 -36.61 19.57
N ASN A 515 11.22 -35.49 18.97
CA ASN A 515 11.14 -35.34 17.53
C ASN A 515 12.45 -34.75 17.05
N VAL A 516 13.10 -35.41 16.09
CA VAL A 516 14.29 -34.92 15.42
C VAL A 516 13.96 -34.73 13.95
N PHE A 517 14.00 -33.49 13.52
CA PHE A 517 13.94 -33.11 12.12
C PHE A 517 15.35 -33.10 11.54
N THR A 518 15.54 -33.72 10.38
CA THR A 518 16.81 -33.70 9.64
C THR A 518 16.58 -33.30 8.20
N GLN A 519 17.41 -32.38 7.70
CA GLN A 519 17.46 -32.00 6.30
C GLN A 519 18.90 -31.83 5.83
N ASP A 520 19.21 -32.42 4.69
CA ASP A 520 20.54 -32.37 4.09
C ASP A 520 20.55 -31.42 2.88
N TYR A 521 21.61 -30.64 2.77
CA TYR A 521 21.91 -29.76 1.65
C TYR A 521 23.23 -30.21 1.03
N THR A 522 23.19 -30.68 -0.21
CA THR A 522 24.40 -30.92 -1.00
C THR A 522 24.66 -29.71 -1.88
N LEU A 523 25.78 -29.04 -1.62
CA LEU A 523 26.22 -27.84 -2.33
C LEU A 523 27.26 -28.26 -3.37
N GLU A 524 27.02 -28.00 -4.65
CA GLU A 524 27.95 -28.32 -5.74
C GLU A 524 28.42 -27.03 -6.41
N ASN A 525 29.73 -26.78 -6.41
CA ASN A 525 30.34 -25.68 -7.13
C ASN A 525 30.89 -26.17 -8.47
N LYS A 526 30.21 -25.81 -9.57
CA LYS A 526 30.63 -26.10 -10.95
C LYS A 526 31.50 -25.00 -11.56
N GLY A 527 31.80 -23.95 -10.80
CA GLY A 527 32.69 -22.87 -11.22
C GLY A 527 34.17 -23.20 -11.05
N GLU A 528 35.00 -22.32 -11.59
CA GLU A 528 36.47 -22.42 -11.58
C GLU A 528 37.12 -21.74 -10.34
N ALA A 529 36.33 -21.04 -9.53
CA ALA A 529 36.77 -20.37 -8.31
C ALA A 529 36.04 -20.89 -7.07
N ASP A 530 36.71 -20.87 -5.92
CA ASP A 530 36.11 -21.14 -4.62
C ASP A 530 34.92 -20.19 -4.37
N LYS A 531 33.85 -20.71 -3.77
CA LYS A 531 32.67 -19.91 -3.42
C LYS A 531 32.31 -20.06 -1.95
N ALA A 532 32.04 -18.92 -1.30
CA ALA A 532 31.36 -18.89 -0.02
C ALA A 532 29.85 -18.94 -0.27
N ILE A 533 29.16 -19.85 0.40
CA ILE A 533 27.72 -20.06 0.24
C ILE A 533 27.04 -19.89 1.60
N ILE A 534 25.96 -19.10 1.63
CA ILE A 534 25.05 -19.00 2.75
C ILE A 534 23.82 -19.86 2.46
N VAL A 535 23.52 -20.80 3.36
CA VAL A 535 22.28 -21.57 3.33
C VAL A 535 21.31 -20.99 4.35
N GLU A 536 20.19 -20.46 3.88
CA GLU A 536 19.07 -20.03 4.73
C GLU A 536 18.15 -21.23 4.99
N HIS A 537 18.13 -21.67 6.25
CA HIS A 537 17.24 -22.73 6.73
C HIS A 537 16.11 -22.11 7.56
N PRO A 538 14.82 -22.46 7.34
CA PRO A 538 13.72 -21.92 8.12
C PRO A 538 13.89 -22.08 9.64
N PHE A 539 13.65 -21.00 10.37
CA PHE A 539 13.58 -21.00 11.82
C PHE A 539 12.24 -21.61 12.26
N ARG A 540 12.28 -22.50 13.26
CA ARG A 540 11.08 -23.16 13.80
C ARG A 540 10.97 -22.89 15.28
N GLN A 541 9.90 -22.22 15.68
CA GLN A 541 9.64 -21.93 17.09
C GLN A 541 9.49 -23.23 17.89
N GLY A 542 10.11 -23.27 19.07
CA GLY A 542 10.11 -24.44 19.95
C GLY A 542 11.07 -25.57 19.53
N TRP A 543 11.79 -25.44 18.42
CA TRP A 543 12.83 -26.38 18.00
C TRP A 543 14.22 -25.82 18.29
N THR A 544 15.15 -26.70 18.64
CA THR A 544 16.55 -26.35 18.94
C THR A 544 17.50 -27.05 17.99
N LEU A 545 18.56 -26.37 17.57
CA LEU A 545 19.59 -26.98 16.70
C LEU A 545 20.44 -27.96 17.51
N VAL A 546 20.66 -29.15 16.96
CA VAL A 546 21.50 -30.21 17.54
C VAL A 546 22.36 -30.83 16.46
N ASP A 547 23.56 -31.30 16.81
CA ASP A 547 24.51 -31.93 15.87
C ASP A 547 24.66 -31.18 14.52
N THR A 548 24.52 -29.85 14.56
CA THR A 548 24.53 -28.97 13.39
C THR A 548 25.60 -27.90 13.62
N VAL A 549 26.31 -27.51 12.55
CA VAL A 549 27.27 -26.41 12.62
C VAL A 549 26.60 -25.13 13.12
N LYS A 550 27.31 -24.32 13.90
CA LYS A 550 26.73 -23.10 14.47
C LYS A 550 26.37 -22.12 13.34
N PRO A 551 25.13 -21.59 13.30
CA PRO A 551 24.77 -20.57 12.32
C PRO A 551 25.57 -19.28 12.59
N ILE A 552 25.97 -18.59 11.54
CA ILE A 552 26.66 -17.30 11.64
C ILE A 552 25.71 -16.18 12.08
N GLU A 553 24.42 -16.36 11.79
CA GLU A 553 23.35 -15.40 12.06
C GLU A 553 22.03 -16.17 12.20
N THR A 554 21.17 -15.71 13.12
CA THR A 554 19.81 -16.24 13.29
C THR A 554 18.85 -15.06 13.31
N THR A 555 17.84 -15.13 12.46
CA THR A 555 16.73 -14.16 12.41
C THR A 555 15.47 -14.84 12.93
N GLU A 556 14.37 -14.08 13.05
CA GLU A 556 13.07 -14.65 13.43
C GLU A 556 12.54 -15.68 12.43
N ALA A 557 13.01 -15.63 11.17
CA ALA A 557 12.50 -16.46 10.08
C ALA A 557 13.47 -17.55 9.63
N VAL A 558 14.79 -17.35 9.77
CA VAL A 558 15.81 -18.27 9.23
C VAL A 558 17.09 -18.34 10.09
N TYR A 559 17.72 -19.51 10.09
CA TYR A 559 19.12 -19.73 10.42
C TYR A 559 19.98 -19.56 9.16
N ARG A 560 21.13 -18.90 9.28
CA ARG A 560 22.10 -18.74 8.20
C ARG A 560 23.37 -19.53 8.48
N PHE A 561 23.65 -20.53 7.65
CA PHE A 561 24.88 -21.32 7.73
C PHE A 561 25.84 -20.90 6.63
N LYS A 562 27.11 -20.66 6.96
CA LYS A 562 28.16 -20.37 5.98
C LYS A 562 28.96 -21.62 5.69
N ASP A 563 29.13 -21.92 4.42
CA ASP A 563 30.01 -22.96 3.94
C ASP A 563 30.94 -22.42 2.85
N LYS A 564 32.12 -23.03 2.69
CA LYS A 564 33.07 -22.69 1.63
C LYS A 564 33.27 -23.91 0.75
N VAL A 565 32.88 -23.80 -0.52
CA VAL A 565 32.97 -24.91 -1.48
C VAL A 565 34.02 -24.58 -2.54
N ALA A 566 35.07 -25.39 -2.58
CA ALA A 566 36.15 -25.22 -3.54
C ALA A 566 35.68 -25.40 -4.99
N ALA A 567 36.40 -24.82 -5.94
CA ALA A 567 36.12 -24.96 -7.37
C ALA A 567 35.98 -26.42 -7.80
N GLY A 568 34.92 -26.75 -8.54
CA GLY A 568 34.65 -28.11 -9.03
C GLY A 568 34.36 -29.16 -7.93
N LYS A 569 34.14 -28.76 -6.67
CA LYS A 569 33.89 -29.67 -5.54
C LYS A 569 32.47 -29.55 -5.02
N SER A 570 32.10 -30.50 -4.17
CA SER A 570 30.83 -30.52 -3.45
C SER A 570 31.06 -30.57 -1.94
N SER A 571 30.14 -29.96 -1.19
CA SER A 571 30.08 -30.00 0.28
C SER A 571 28.69 -30.44 0.72
N LYS A 572 28.58 -30.95 1.95
CA LYS A 572 27.32 -31.39 2.56
C LYS A 572 27.10 -30.66 3.88
N LEU A 573 25.96 -30.00 3.99
CA LEU A 573 25.45 -29.40 5.23
C LEU A 573 24.24 -30.20 5.70
N THR A 574 24.33 -30.76 6.91
CA THR A 574 23.20 -31.44 7.56
C THR A 574 22.66 -30.55 8.66
N VAL A 575 21.38 -30.18 8.57
CA VAL A 575 20.67 -29.42 9.59
C VAL A 575 19.74 -30.35 10.36
N LYS A 576 19.99 -30.46 11.66
CA LYS A 576 19.21 -31.24 12.61
C LYS A 576 18.62 -30.33 13.67
N GLN A 577 17.33 -30.50 13.89
CA GLN A 577 16.57 -29.77 14.91
C GLN A 577 15.83 -30.76 15.78
N GLU A 578 15.76 -30.50 17.07
CA GLU A 578 14.97 -31.31 18.00
C GLU A 578 13.92 -30.49 18.75
N ASN A 579 12.81 -31.15 19.05
CA ASN A 579 11.76 -30.67 19.94
C ASN A 579 11.25 -31.85 20.78
N VAL A 580 10.94 -31.57 22.04
CA VAL A 580 10.26 -32.53 22.92
C VAL A 580 8.78 -32.18 22.97
N SER A 581 7.95 -33.12 22.51
CA SER A 581 6.50 -33.00 22.51
C SER A 581 5.86 -33.99 23.47
N TRP A 582 4.76 -33.59 24.10
CA TRP A 582 3.97 -34.46 24.97
C TRP A 582 2.72 -34.95 24.25
N GLN A 583 2.41 -36.23 24.42
CA GLN A 583 1.20 -36.85 23.92
C GLN A 583 0.42 -37.47 25.08
N SER A 584 -0.87 -37.14 25.19
CA SER A 584 -1.78 -37.72 26.18
C SER A 584 -2.68 -38.77 25.53
N ILE A 585 -2.73 -39.96 26.12
CA ILE A 585 -3.47 -41.11 25.59
C ILE A 585 -4.36 -41.64 26.71
N ALA A 586 -5.68 -41.59 26.51
CA ALA A 586 -6.62 -42.18 27.46
C ALA A 586 -6.60 -43.71 27.32
N ILE A 587 -6.28 -44.43 28.40
CA ILE A 587 -6.10 -45.89 28.38
C ILE A 587 -7.42 -46.61 28.12
N LEU A 588 -8.52 -46.11 28.70
CA LEU A 588 -9.83 -46.74 28.61
C LEU A 588 -10.34 -46.90 27.15
N PRO A 589 -10.36 -45.87 26.30
CA PRO A 589 -10.75 -46.01 24.89
C PRO A 589 -9.64 -46.58 23.98
N CYS A 590 -8.37 -46.55 24.39
CA CYS A 590 -7.22 -46.96 23.57
C CYS A 590 -7.22 -48.46 23.25
N ASP A 591 -6.97 -48.86 22.00
CA ASP A 591 -6.97 -50.26 21.61
C ASP A 591 -5.86 -51.07 22.30
N ILE A 592 -6.07 -52.38 22.43
CA ILE A 592 -5.13 -53.27 23.11
C ILE A 592 -3.76 -53.30 22.40
N GLY A 593 -3.73 -53.26 21.06
CA GLY A 593 -2.48 -53.29 20.29
C GLY A 593 -1.60 -52.07 20.53
N GLN A 594 -2.20 -50.89 20.64
CA GLN A 594 -1.50 -49.66 20.97
C GLN A 594 -0.97 -49.68 22.42
N LEU A 595 -1.73 -50.21 23.38
CA LEU A 595 -1.24 -50.39 24.75
C LEU A 595 -0.09 -51.39 24.81
N GLU A 596 -0.16 -52.48 24.04
CA GLU A 596 0.92 -53.46 23.94
C GLU A 596 2.22 -52.85 23.40
N PHE A 597 2.13 -52.00 22.37
CA PHE A 597 3.27 -51.28 21.82
C PHE A 597 4.01 -50.49 22.91
N TYR A 598 3.28 -49.72 23.72
CA TYR A 598 3.87 -48.96 24.83
C TYR A 598 4.37 -49.87 25.96
N ALA A 599 3.68 -50.97 26.28
CA ALA A 599 4.12 -51.94 27.28
C ALA A 599 5.40 -52.70 26.88
N LYS A 600 5.75 -52.71 25.60
CA LYS A 600 6.97 -53.31 25.02
C LYS A 600 8.09 -52.29 24.78
N THR A 601 7.80 -50.98 24.82
CA THR A 601 8.77 -49.90 24.58
C THR A 601 9.75 -49.77 25.76
N GLY A 602 11.04 -50.02 25.55
CA GLY A 602 12.04 -50.11 26.64
C GLY A 602 12.31 -48.79 27.37
N GLU A 603 12.08 -47.65 26.72
CA GLU A 603 12.26 -46.30 27.23
C GLU A 603 11.17 -45.87 28.23
N ILE A 604 10.09 -46.64 28.35
CA ILE A 604 9.03 -46.43 29.34
C ILE A 604 9.36 -47.17 30.63
N ASP A 605 9.18 -46.49 31.76
CA ASP A 605 9.47 -47.02 33.10
C ASP A 605 8.85 -48.41 33.34
N GLY A 606 9.58 -49.27 34.06
CA GLY A 606 9.15 -50.65 34.33
C GLY A 606 7.77 -50.73 34.99
N LYS A 607 7.48 -49.85 35.95
CA LYS A 607 6.20 -49.83 36.66
C LYS A 607 5.05 -49.39 35.75
N VAL A 608 5.32 -48.46 34.84
CA VAL A 608 4.35 -48.02 33.83
C VAL A 608 4.04 -49.17 32.87
N ARG A 609 5.05 -49.90 32.40
CA ARG A 609 4.86 -51.06 31.52
C ARG A 609 4.07 -52.18 32.20
N GLU A 610 4.36 -52.48 33.47
CA GLU A 610 3.57 -53.43 34.26
C GLU A 610 2.13 -52.98 34.43
N ALA A 611 1.93 -51.69 34.70
CA ALA A 611 0.59 -51.14 34.85
C ALA A 611 -0.23 -51.21 33.55
N LEU A 612 0.41 -51.00 32.39
CA LEU A 612 -0.19 -51.21 31.07
C LEU A 612 -0.53 -52.67 30.81
N ARG A 613 0.33 -53.63 31.19
CA ARG A 613 0.04 -55.07 31.05
C ARG A 613 -1.21 -55.48 31.85
N LYS A 614 -1.34 -54.97 33.07
CA LYS A 614 -2.54 -55.21 33.88
C LYS A 614 -3.80 -54.57 33.27
N ALA A 615 -3.69 -53.38 32.69
CA ALA A 615 -4.79 -52.77 31.95
C ALA A 615 -5.18 -53.58 30.70
N ILE A 616 -4.19 -54.11 29.97
CA ILE A 616 -4.40 -55.00 28.81
C ILE A 616 -5.12 -56.28 29.22
N GLU A 617 -4.74 -56.90 30.35
CA GLU A 617 -5.40 -58.11 30.88
C GLU A 617 -6.88 -57.86 31.21
N LEU A 618 -7.16 -56.79 31.97
CA LEU A 618 -8.53 -56.40 32.33
C LEU A 618 -9.37 -56.11 31.08
N LYS A 619 -8.78 -55.42 30.09
CA LYS A 619 -9.46 -55.11 28.83
C LYS A 619 -9.64 -56.33 27.92
N GLY A 620 -8.70 -57.27 27.96
CA GLY A 620 -8.80 -58.57 27.31
C GLY A 620 -10.00 -59.36 27.83
N ALA A 621 -10.15 -59.45 29.16
CA ALA A 621 -11.30 -60.10 29.78
C ALA A 621 -12.64 -59.48 29.35
N MET A 622 -12.73 -58.13 29.31
CA MET A 622 -13.92 -57.43 28.81
C MET A 622 -14.22 -57.76 27.34
N THR A 623 -13.18 -57.80 26.50
CA THR A 623 -13.31 -58.08 25.07
C THR A 623 -13.79 -59.52 24.84
N ASP A 624 -13.28 -60.48 25.63
CA ASP A 624 -13.71 -61.87 25.58
C ASP A 624 -15.16 -62.06 26.04
N THR A 625 -15.57 -61.40 27.14
CA THR A 625 -16.97 -61.43 27.61
C THR A 625 -17.91 -60.78 26.61
N GLN A 626 -17.52 -59.64 26.00
CA GLN A 626 -18.32 -59.00 24.94
C GLN A 626 -18.48 -59.93 23.72
N ARG A 627 -17.41 -60.61 23.29
CA ARG A 627 -17.49 -61.59 22.21
C ARG A 627 -18.45 -62.74 22.55
N GLN A 628 -18.48 -63.22 23.79
CA GLN A 628 -19.42 -64.25 24.23
C GLN A 628 -20.87 -63.75 24.19
N ILE A 629 -21.13 -62.52 24.65
CA ILE A 629 -22.46 -61.90 24.55
C ILE A 629 -22.93 -61.85 23.10
N ASP A 630 -22.06 -61.42 22.19
CA ASP A 630 -22.40 -61.28 20.77
C ASP A 630 -22.67 -62.64 20.11
N GLN A 631 -21.89 -63.68 20.46
CA GLN A 631 -22.14 -65.06 20.03
C GLN A 631 -23.50 -65.58 20.50
N ARG A 632 -23.84 -65.40 21.80
CA ARG A 632 -25.12 -65.86 22.35
C ARG A 632 -26.32 -65.09 21.78
N LYS A 633 -26.17 -63.79 21.55
CA LYS A 633 -27.20 -62.99 20.84
C LYS A 633 -27.41 -63.46 19.41
N GLN A 634 -26.35 -63.83 18.70
CA GLN A 634 -26.44 -64.39 17.35
C GLN A 634 -27.13 -65.76 17.36
N GLU A 635 -26.86 -66.60 18.35
CA GLU A 635 -27.57 -67.88 18.55
C GLU A 635 -29.07 -67.65 18.81
N ILE A 636 -29.44 -66.72 19.70
CA ILE A 636 -30.84 -66.35 19.96
C ILE A 636 -31.53 -65.89 18.67
N ALA A 637 -30.88 -65.01 17.89
CA ALA A 637 -31.43 -64.51 16.62
C ALA A 637 -31.66 -65.64 15.62
N THR A 638 -30.74 -66.60 15.54
CA THR A 638 -30.84 -67.79 14.67
C THR A 638 -32.03 -68.67 15.08
N ILE A 639 -32.20 -68.94 16.38
CA ILE A 639 -33.32 -69.75 16.89
C ILE A 639 -34.66 -69.03 16.67
N THR A 640 -34.72 -67.72 16.90
CA THR A 640 -35.92 -66.89 16.70
C THR A 640 -36.37 -66.92 15.23
N GLN A 641 -35.42 -66.85 14.30
CA GLN A 641 -35.71 -66.98 12.87
C GLN A 641 -36.24 -68.38 12.51
N GLU A 642 -35.71 -69.43 13.14
CA GLU A 642 -36.18 -70.80 12.96
C GLU A 642 -37.60 -70.99 13.52
N GLN A 643 -37.90 -70.45 14.70
CA GLN A 643 -39.25 -70.48 15.29
C GLN A 643 -40.28 -69.83 14.36
N ALA A 644 -39.95 -68.69 13.73
CA ALA A 644 -40.84 -68.05 12.76
C ALA A 644 -41.17 -68.98 11.58
N ARG A 645 -40.17 -69.70 11.06
CA ARG A 645 -40.35 -70.71 10.01
C ARG A 645 -41.21 -71.89 10.48
N ILE A 646 -41.00 -72.36 11.70
CA ILE A 646 -41.79 -73.46 12.29
C ILE A 646 -43.25 -73.03 12.46
N ARG A 647 -43.51 -71.84 13.01
CA ARG A 647 -44.86 -71.28 13.19
C ARG A 647 -45.58 -71.14 11.84
N GLU A 648 -44.87 -70.75 10.79
CA GLU A 648 -45.44 -70.66 9.44
C GLU A 648 -45.79 -72.06 8.88
N ASN A 649 -44.88 -73.03 9.02
CA ASN A 649 -45.15 -74.42 8.61
C ASN A 649 -46.32 -75.05 9.39
N MET A 650 -46.52 -74.66 10.65
CA MET A 650 -47.64 -75.17 11.46
C MET A 650 -49.00 -74.66 11.00
N LYS A 651 -49.08 -73.53 10.28
CA LYS A 651 -50.35 -73.02 9.71
C LYS A 651 -50.89 -73.91 8.58
N THR A 652 -50.02 -74.64 7.91
CA THR A 652 -50.35 -75.45 6.72
C THR A 652 -50.53 -76.93 7.02
N VAL A 653 -50.25 -77.37 8.25
CA VAL A 653 -50.28 -78.79 8.66
C VAL A 653 -51.49 -79.06 9.55
N ALA A 654 -52.18 -80.20 9.35
CA ALA A 654 -53.31 -80.61 10.17
C ALA A 654 -52.91 -80.86 11.65
N GLN A 655 -53.70 -80.30 12.58
CA GLN A 655 -53.43 -80.31 14.02
C GLN A 655 -53.40 -81.72 14.66
N THR A 656 -54.03 -82.72 14.02
CA THR A 656 -54.04 -84.11 14.48
C THR A 656 -52.85 -84.94 13.98
N SER A 657 -51.97 -84.36 13.15
CA SER A 657 -50.84 -85.09 12.57
C SER A 657 -49.67 -85.27 13.54
N GLN A 658 -48.98 -86.41 13.46
CA GLN A 658 -47.74 -86.65 14.21
C GLN A 658 -46.65 -85.60 13.92
N TYR A 659 -46.64 -85.03 12.70
CA TYR A 659 -45.71 -83.99 12.30
C TYR A 659 -45.98 -82.65 13.02
N TYR A 660 -47.25 -82.26 13.19
CA TYR A 660 -47.63 -81.07 13.98
C TYR A 660 -47.13 -81.18 15.43
N ASN A 661 -47.33 -82.34 16.06
CA ASN A 661 -46.85 -82.60 17.43
C ASN A 661 -45.32 -82.52 17.55
N ARG A 662 -44.57 -82.96 16.52
CA ARG A 662 -43.11 -82.82 16.47
C ARG A 662 -42.66 -81.37 16.36
N LEU A 663 -43.35 -80.55 15.57
CA LEU A 663 -43.05 -79.11 15.45
C LEU A 663 -43.35 -78.36 16.75
N LEU A 664 -44.46 -78.70 17.43
CA LEU A 664 -44.80 -78.15 18.75
C LEU A 664 -43.73 -78.50 19.80
N ALA A 665 -43.29 -79.76 19.85
CA ALA A 665 -42.22 -80.18 20.76
C ALA A 665 -40.89 -79.44 20.50
N LYS A 666 -40.53 -79.26 19.22
CA LYS A 666 -39.33 -78.51 18.82
C LYS A 666 -39.44 -77.02 19.18
N LEU A 667 -40.63 -76.42 19.07
CA LEU A 667 -40.86 -75.04 19.47
C LEU A 667 -40.68 -74.89 20.99
N ASN A 668 -41.24 -75.80 21.80
CA ASN A 668 -41.05 -75.79 23.26
C ASN A 668 -39.57 -75.96 23.67
N GLU A 669 -38.82 -76.83 23.00
CA GLU A 669 -37.38 -77.01 23.21
C GLU A 669 -36.61 -75.72 22.87
N GLN A 670 -36.99 -75.05 21.76
CA GLN A 670 -36.39 -73.79 21.36
C GLN A 670 -36.71 -72.64 22.33
N GLU A 671 -37.94 -72.56 22.86
CA GLU A 671 -38.29 -71.56 23.90
C GLU A 671 -37.45 -71.78 25.16
N THR A 672 -37.34 -73.03 25.63
CA THR A 672 -36.47 -73.38 26.78
C THR A 672 -35.01 -72.99 26.54
N LYS A 673 -34.51 -73.18 25.30
CA LYS A 673 -33.15 -72.81 24.92
C LYS A 673 -32.96 -71.30 24.82
N ILE A 674 -33.94 -70.55 24.33
CA ILE A 674 -33.91 -69.08 24.29
C ILE A 674 -33.89 -68.52 25.71
N GLU A 675 -34.75 -69.00 26.60
CA GLU A 675 -34.77 -68.58 28.02
C GLU A 675 -33.39 -68.76 28.67
N LYS A 676 -32.78 -69.93 28.48
CA LYS A 676 -31.43 -70.22 28.99
C LYS A 676 -30.37 -69.28 28.38
N LEU A 677 -30.38 -69.05 27.07
CA LEU A 677 -29.44 -68.15 26.41
C LEU A 677 -29.62 -66.69 26.83
N GLN A 678 -30.86 -66.26 27.10
CA GLN A 678 -31.15 -64.93 27.62
C GLN A 678 -30.63 -64.75 29.05
N GLU A 679 -30.77 -65.77 29.90
CA GLU A 679 -30.21 -65.78 31.25
C GLU A 679 -28.67 -65.74 31.21
N GLU A 680 -28.04 -66.51 30.29
CA GLU A 680 -26.59 -66.46 30.04
C GLU A 680 -26.14 -65.06 29.58
N VAL A 681 -26.87 -64.41 28.65
CA VAL A 681 -26.58 -63.04 28.22
C VAL A 681 -26.70 -62.05 29.38
N GLY A 682 -27.73 -62.15 30.22
CA GLY A 682 -27.90 -61.30 31.40
C GLY A 682 -26.76 -61.47 32.40
N GLY A 683 -26.33 -62.70 32.65
CA GLY A 683 -25.16 -63.01 33.49
C GLY A 683 -23.86 -62.42 32.92
N LEU A 684 -23.62 -62.60 31.62
CA LEU A 684 -22.45 -62.05 30.94
C LEU A 684 -22.45 -60.52 30.88
N GLN A 685 -23.62 -59.88 30.75
CA GLN A 685 -23.76 -58.42 30.84
C GLN A 685 -23.39 -57.91 32.23
N GLY A 686 -23.89 -58.56 33.29
CA GLY A 686 -23.49 -58.23 34.66
C GLY A 686 -21.99 -58.42 34.91
N GLN A 687 -21.39 -59.47 34.33
CA GLN A 687 -19.94 -59.69 34.37
C GLN A 687 -19.17 -58.59 33.62
N LEU A 688 -19.64 -58.17 32.44
CA LEU A 688 -19.02 -57.10 31.67
C LEU A 688 -19.03 -55.77 32.43
N ASP A 689 -20.14 -55.43 33.09
CA ASP A 689 -20.25 -54.22 33.92
C ASP A 689 -19.30 -54.26 35.13
N GLN A 690 -19.15 -55.44 35.76
CA GLN A 690 -18.18 -55.63 36.84
C GLN A 690 -16.73 -55.48 36.34
N GLN A 691 -16.39 -56.08 35.21
CA GLN A 691 -15.06 -55.96 34.59
C GLN A 691 -14.75 -54.51 34.18
N ARG A 692 -15.75 -53.81 33.63
CA ARG A 692 -15.64 -52.38 33.30
C ARG A 692 -15.34 -51.53 34.53
N LYS A 693 -16.11 -51.73 35.61
CA LYS A 693 -15.91 -51.01 36.87
C LYS A 693 -14.53 -51.30 37.46
N ALA A 694 -14.09 -52.56 37.44
CA ALA A 694 -12.76 -52.94 37.91
C ALA A 694 -11.63 -52.25 37.11
N LEU A 695 -11.79 -52.10 35.79
CA LEU A 695 -10.86 -51.35 34.95
C LEU A 695 -10.88 -49.85 35.28
N GLU A 696 -12.05 -49.24 35.45
CA GLU A 696 -12.20 -47.82 35.81
C GLU A 696 -11.60 -47.52 37.20
N ASP A 697 -11.86 -48.38 38.19
CA ASP A 697 -11.31 -48.27 39.55
C ASP A 697 -9.79 -48.45 39.57
N TYR A 698 -9.26 -49.38 38.77
CA TYR A 698 -7.83 -49.56 38.61
C TYR A 698 -7.17 -48.33 37.98
N LEU A 699 -7.72 -47.81 36.87
CA LEU A 699 -7.15 -46.68 36.14
C LEU A 699 -7.24 -45.36 36.91
N SER A 700 -8.34 -45.11 37.63
CA SER A 700 -8.54 -43.88 38.40
C SER A 700 -7.54 -43.72 39.55
N ASN A 701 -7.11 -44.84 40.15
CA ASN A 701 -6.13 -44.86 41.23
C ASN A 701 -4.68 -45.01 40.74
N LEU A 702 -4.46 -45.12 39.43
CA LEU A 702 -3.15 -45.37 38.86
C LEU A 702 -2.38 -44.06 38.63
N SER A 703 -1.31 -43.87 39.41
CA SER A 703 -0.32 -42.81 39.20
C SER A 703 1.08 -43.39 39.32
N VAL A 704 1.78 -43.58 38.20
CA VAL A 704 3.10 -44.24 38.13
C VAL A 704 3.94 -43.65 37.01
N GLY A 705 5.25 -43.55 37.24
CA GLY A 705 6.22 -43.01 36.28
C GLY A 705 6.71 -41.60 36.61
#